data_AF-A0A256Z282-F1
#
_entry.id   AF-A0A256Z282-F1
#
_cell.length_a   1.000
_cell.length_b   1.000
_cell.length_c   1.000
_cell.angle_alpha   90.00
_cell.angle_beta   90.00
_cell.angle_gamma   90.00
#
_symmetry.space_group_name_H-M   'P 1'
#
loop_
_entity.id
_entity.type
_entity.pdbx_description
1 polymer ?
#
loop_
_entity_poly.entity_id
_entity_poly.type
_entity_poly.pdbx_seq_one_letter_code
_entity_poly.pdbx_strand_id
1 'polypeptide(L)'
;MTRFVPAIITSLVIMLLLPPVAVGRSSTEGSPLALEPLDDPELPPVGFYRGVLPNPHPGQSFEEVYGNVSLHSQFVPVWGKPSPFYNMSDDLSGSWGSYFVDTLIRGNGMFPLIHMNFYGAGMSLSTPPDLSGAALNDTSWRQRYVESVKSVVNASRPLYLSVGNEVNRWFETYGLNRSDGMGFEHFVSLYNEVYDSVKSLSPGTIVFCTFAREIVAEHREANMSVLSLFDPSRLDMLVLTTYPYSVQGINSVSDIPDDYYSSAFDNIADMPFGLSEAAWPSLSQFGGEDGQVSFIENMTGRLTLDQGLDMKLLGWPWLHDIGPADATGLRFSDGTAKKALSAWKMNDPPSFVPGNRTISLPEDFGYYAYPLNNTFFDTDPGDELSYFLWNGTSYTNLTNTSLFRAEIRGGELLLGSLENVSGTYMLRVMARDRMRETNWTFIQVRVLEINDPPALLDGQGNVTFNEGFTQFMDLSHLITDCDDALSELEITVISAEHLVTIIHMTPDPFMYLYSEDPEWFGETSLLLRVVDTGGEGVVLNISVTILPVEDAPVLMIPNVIDMTEDVGRTLNVSAWWSDPDPGEVLEVTVNVSGGKVGLEPYLDIANGTMELVPDPDVWGTFFLNVTVSDGELNTTGRIEVRIEGVNDPPRAEDPPPLRLVEDETYLFDLDSISPIDVEGETIFFSLANGSDLIRTVSFPENGTMKIVPFPDDFGAGELTVSMRDASGGIAFLVFHFNITAVNDPPFLMTPENWTVYLKRGEERRIDLSGYPFIFEDVDDAPSDLVLHCGSGWCSVNGSWVTIRVPESTNVSDVNISFRLEDPSGALSEIRSLHLVVLDPLVEGPQLSIGNMTVDQDGGDLIVRANGDEGQEIWVVVVLGNVTLSRRLVEDENTPGTYYLRWKDIPISDDGDIIVYLSREEGGENDSPLEPLVFGFHAREIVEDGNGGGSDTGRVWLVYLGIALLLLIVMFFILRYRSPREDVTSEE
;
A
#
# COMPACT_ATOMS: atom_id res chain seq x y z
N MET A 1 36.71 14.33 6.99
CA MET A 1 37.86 15.27 6.88
C MET A 1 39.09 14.62 7.47
N THR A 2 40.27 14.82 6.90
CA THR A 2 41.54 14.36 7.49
C THR A 2 42.17 15.45 8.36
N ARG A 3 42.33 15.20 9.67
CA ARG A 3 43.51 15.60 10.47
C ARG A 3 43.56 14.92 11.84
N PHE A 4 44.70 14.29 12.11
CA PHE A 4 45.24 14.01 13.45
C PHE A 4 45.36 15.35 14.26
N VAL A 5 45.50 15.40 15.59
CA VAL A 5 46.28 14.55 16.53
C VAL A 5 45.57 14.46 17.91
N PRO A 6 45.79 13.39 18.72
CA PRO A 6 45.34 13.28 20.14
C PRO A 6 46.08 14.23 21.11
N ALA A 7 45.97 14.21 22.45
CA ALA A 7 45.45 13.24 23.44
C ALA A 7 44.78 14.00 24.64
N ILE A 8 44.13 13.39 25.64
CA ILE A 8 44.69 12.56 26.72
C ILE A 8 43.56 11.70 27.36
N ILE A 9 43.62 10.38 27.11
CA ILE A 9 43.48 9.24 28.06
C ILE A 9 43.48 9.68 29.56
N THR A 10 42.59 9.34 30.50
CA THR A 10 41.91 8.08 30.91
C THR A 10 40.85 8.54 31.98
N SER A 11 39.78 7.86 32.40
CA SER A 11 39.51 6.42 32.61
C SER A 11 38.00 6.12 32.62
N LEU A 12 37.68 4.81 32.67
CA LEU A 12 36.38 4.26 33.10
C LEU A 12 35.91 4.84 34.45
N VAL A 13 34.59 4.90 34.66
CA VAL A 13 33.84 3.98 35.57
C VAL A 13 32.32 4.16 35.34
N ILE A 14 31.56 3.12 35.66
CA ILE A 14 30.17 2.90 35.26
C ILE A 14 29.19 3.01 36.45
N MET A 15 28.01 3.58 36.18
CA MET A 15 26.71 3.45 36.88
C MET A 15 26.41 4.05 38.28
N LEU A 16 25.17 4.54 38.32
CA LEU A 16 24.10 4.42 39.32
C LEU A 16 24.08 5.20 40.65
N LEU A 17 23.03 6.03 40.70
CA LEU A 17 22.22 6.48 41.83
C LEU A 17 21.90 5.35 42.84
N LEU A 18 22.07 5.60 44.14
CA LEU A 18 20.99 5.97 45.09
C LEU A 18 21.55 6.18 46.53
N PRO A 19 20.88 6.93 47.42
CA PRO A 19 21.43 7.34 48.73
C PRO A 19 20.86 6.56 49.93
N PRO A 20 21.57 6.57 51.08
CA PRO A 20 20.88 6.54 52.37
C PRO A 20 21.36 7.55 53.44
N VAL A 21 20.46 7.72 54.40
CA VAL A 21 20.38 8.57 55.59
C VAL A 21 21.59 8.53 56.54
N ALA A 22 21.80 9.60 57.31
CA ALA A 22 22.87 9.77 58.30
C ALA A 22 22.66 9.02 59.63
N VAL A 23 23.77 8.76 60.34
CA VAL A 23 23.80 8.20 61.71
C VAL A 23 24.42 9.19 62.68
N GLY A 24 23.74 9.44 63.81
CA GLY A 24 24.31 10.14 64.97
C GLY A 24 24.75 9.16 66.05
N ARG A 25 25.79 9.51 66.83
CA ARG A 25 26.20 8.80 68.05
C ARG A 25 26.15 9.74 69.25
N SER A 26 25.75 9.21 70.41
CA SER A 26 25.99 9.78 71.74
C SER A 26 26.66 8.72 72.62
N SER A 27 27.44 9.14 73.60
CA SER A 27 28.30 8.27 74.42
C SER A 27 28.16 8.56 75.90
N THR A 28 28.03 7.51 76.72
CA THR A 28 28.14 7.55 78.18
C THR A 28 28.88 6.30 78.67
N GLU A 29 29.78 6.48 79.63
CA GLU A 29 30.64 5.43 80.19
C GLU A 29 29.93 4.59 81.26
N GLY A 30 30.47 3.41 81.57
CA GLY A 30 30.04 2.61 82.72
C GLY A 30 30.98 1.45 83.01
N SER A 31 31.23 1.19 84.30
CA SER A 31 31.85 0.02 84.95
C SER A 31 33.23 -0.47 84.46
N PRO A 32 34.06 -1.08 85.33
CA PRO A 32 35.18 -1.89 84.87
C PRO A 32 34.62 -3.07 84.05
N LEU A 33 35.13 -3.23 82.83
CA LEU A 33 34.73 -4.30 81.91
C LEU A 33 35.05 -5.67 82.53
N ALA A 34 34.16 -6.63 82.33
CA ALA A 34 34.43 -8.02 82.66
C ALA A 34 35.60 -8.56 81.81
N LEU A 35 36.28 -9.60 82.31
CA LEU A 35 37.28 -10.30 81.53
C LEU A 35 36.56 -11.26 80.58
N GLU A 36 36.60 -11.02 79.27
CA GLU A 36 36.23 -12.08 78.32
C GLU A 36 37.28 -13.21 78.35
N PRO A 37 36.93 -14.45 77.98
CA PRO A 37 37.93 -15.44 77.57
C PRO A 37 38.89 -14.91 76.49
N LEU A 38 40.03 -15.59 76.30
CA LEU A 38 40.92 -15.34 75.15
C LEU A 38 40.66 -16.28 73.98
N ASP A 39 39.95 -17.39 74.22
CA ASP A 39 39.71 -18.45 73.26
C ASP A 39 38.27 -18.36 72.74
N ASP A 40 38.12 -18.21 71.42
CA ASP A 40 36.83 -18.18 70.70
C ASP A 40 36.90 -19.14 69.49
N PRO A 41 36.86 -20.46 69.73
CA PRO A 41 37.01 -21.46 68.69
C PRO A 41 35.72 -21.62 67.87
N GLU A 42 35.83 -21.72 66.54
CA GLU A 42 34.70 -22.07 65.68
C GLU A 42 34.31 -23.54 65.92
N LEU A 43 33.02 -23.80 66.17
CA LEU A 43 32.51 -25.14 66.46
C LEU A 43 32.64 -26.04 65.21
N PRO A 44 33.34 -27.19 65.29
CA PRO A 44 33.46 -28.09 64.13
C PRO A 44 32.10 -28.59 63.64
N PRO A 45 31.95 -28.98 62.35
CA PRO A 45 30.64 -29.36 61.79
C PRO A 45 29.96 -30.53 62.51
N VAL A 46 30.75 -31.43 63.14
CA VAL A 46 30.27 -32.54 63.98
C VAL A 46 29.63 -32.10 65.32
N GLY A 47 29.68 -30.80 65.65
CA GLY A 47 28.98 -30.21 66.80
C GLY A 47 29.75 -30.16 68.12
N PHE A 48 30.97 -30.71 68.19
CA PHE A 48 31.80 -30.74 69.40
C PHE A 48 33.29 -30.64 69.11
N TYR A 49 34.07 -30.20 70.11
CA TYR A 49 35.54 -30.15 70.04
C TYR A 49 36.17 -31.48 70.49
N ARG A 50 37.25 -31.90 69.84
CA ARG A 50 38.11 -33.00 70.27
C ARG A 50 39.39 -32.48 70.90
N GLY A 51 39.93 -33.20 71.87
CA GLY A 51 41.18 -32.86 72.55
C GLY A 51 41.98 -34.09 72.96
N VAL A 52 43.31 -33.99 72.98
CA VAL A 52 44.20 -35.08 73.41
C VAL A 52 45.26 -34.49 74.33
N LEU A 53 45.53 -35.13 75.46
CA LEU A 53 46.63 -34.73 76.33
C LEU A 53 47.99 -35.13 75.71
N PRO A 54 48.89 -34.18 75.40
CA PRO A 54 50.14 -34.51 74.71
C PRO A 54 51.20 -35.03 75.69
N ASN A 55 51.53 -36.32 75.59
CA ASN A 55 52.65 -36.96 76.28
C ASN A 55 53.76 -37.33 75.27
N PRO A 56 54.99 -36.81 75.37
CA PRO A 56 56.05 -37.10 74.40
C PRO A 56 56.58 -38.53 74.57
N HIS A 57 56.80 -39.23 73.45
CA HIS A 57 57.51 -40.52 73.46
C HIS A 57 59.03 -40.31 73.68
N PRO A 58 59.80 -41.36 74.04
CA PRO A 58 61.24 -41.22 74.31
C PRO A 58 62.00 -40.59 73.13
N GLY A 59 62.57 -39.41 73.35
CA GLY A 59 63.34 -38.64 72.37
C GLY A 59 62.60 -37.48 71.69
N GLN A 60 61.28 -37.36 71.85
CA GLN A 60 60.45 -36.31 71.26
C GLN A 60 60.47 -35.01 72.10
N SER A 61 60.40 -33.84 71.45
CA SER A 61 60.28 -32.54 72.12
C SER A 61 58.84 -32.18 72.52
N PHE A 62 58.67 -31.14 73.35
CA PHE A 62 57.35 -30.60 73.68
C PHE A 62 56.70 -29.90 72.46
N GLU A 63 57.47 -29.14 71.70
CA GLU A 63 57.02 -28.52 70.44
C GLU A 63 56.54 -29.58 69.44
N GLU A 64 57.30 -30.66 69.28
CA GLU A 64 56.99 -31.77 68.36
C GLU A 64 55.73 -32.55 68.76
N VAL A 65 55.46 -32.72 70.06
CA VAL A 65 54.26 -33.45 70.50
C VAL A 65 53.00 -32.57 70.47
N TYR A 66 53.10 -31.30 70.85
CA TYR A 66 51.96 -30.37 70.79
C TYR A 66 51.56 -30.04 69.35
N GLY A 67 52.54 -29.84 68.45
CA GLY A 67 52.29 -29.65 67.00
C GLY A 67 51.82 -30.90 66.25
N ASN A 68 51.86 -32.08 66.87
CA ASN A 68 51.30 -33.33 66.35
C ASN A 68 49.85 -33.54 66.85
N VAL A 69 49.56 -33.12 68.08
CA VAL A 69 48.19 -33.12 68.63
C VAL A 69 47.29 -32.10 67.93
N SER A 70 47.78 -30.88 67.65
CA SER A 70 46.96 -29.82 67.01
C SER A 70 46.45 -30.15 65.61
N LEU A 71 47.05 -31.14 64.93
CA LEU A 71 46.53 -31.66 63.66
C LEU A 71 45.16 -32.32 63.82
N HIS A 72 44.85 -32.84 65.02
CA HIS A 72 43.72 -33.72 65.32
C HIS A 72 43.04 -33.36 66.66
N SER A 73 43.13 -32.12 67.10
CA SER A 73 42.54 -31.62 68.36
C SER A 73 42.38 -30.10 68.33
N GLN A 74 41.27 -29.61 68.88
CA GLN A 74 41.01 -28.18 69.12
C GLN A 74 41.31 -27.77 70.57
N PHE A 75 41.44 -28.71 71.51
CA PHE A 75 41.79 -28.39 72.91
C PHE A 75 42.79 -29.35 73.54
N VAL A 76 43.42 -28.89 74.62
CA VAL A 76 44.29 -29.69 75.49
C VAL A 76 43.79 -29.62 76.93
N PRO A 77 43.53 -30.77 77.60
CA PRO A 77 43.35 -30.82 79.05
C PRO A 77 44.60 -30.30 79.76
N VAL A 78 44.51 -29.12 80.37
CA VAL A 78 45.57 -28.55 81.21
C VAL A 78 45.36 -29.03 82.63
N TRP A 79 45.71 -30.30 82.84
CA TRP A 79 46.20 -30.75 84.13
C TRP A 79 47.42 -29.92 84.49
N GLY A 80 47.36 -29.20 85.61
CA GLY A 80 48.52 -28.47 86.08
C GLY A 80 49.71 -29.41 86.26
N LYS A 81 50.90 -28.92 85.87
CA LYS A 81 52.17 -29.33 86.49
C LYS A 81 51.91 -29.51 88.01
N PRO A 82 52.40 -30.57 88.69
CA PRO A 82 51.94 -30.98 90.04
C PRO A 82 52.26 -30.00 91.20
N SER A 83 52.58 -28.75 90.88
CA SER A 83 52.21 -27.57 91.64
C SER A 83 50.73 -27.65 92.10
N PRO A 84 50.43 -27.59 93.40
CA PRO A 84 49.05 -27.50 93.89
C PRO A 84 48.42 -26.14 93.57
N PHE A 85 47.08 -26.04 93.68
CA PHE A 85 46.29 -24.88 93.24
C PHE A 85 46.84 -23.51 93.69
N TYR A 86 47.42 -23.43 94.88
CA TYR A 86 47.93 -22.21 95.49
C TYR A 86 49.25 -21.70 94.89
N ASN A 87 49.87 -22.46 93.97
CA ASN A 87 50.99 -22.03 93.13
C ASN A 87 50.57 -21.80 91.65
N MET A 88 49.36 -22.20 91.27
CA MET A 88 49.00 -22.39 89.84
C MET A 88 48.83 -21.08 89.07
N SER A 89 48.43 -19.98 89.74
CA SER A 89 48.41 -18.64 89.15
C SER A 89 49.80 -18.13 88.76
N ASP A 90 50.82 -18.51 89.51
CA ASP A 90 52.18 -17.98 89.36
C ASP A 90 52.93 -18.77 88.29
N ASP A 91 52.70 -20.08 88.20
CA ASP A 91 53.13 -20.89 87.04
C ASP A 91 52.45 -20.40 85.74
N LEU A 92 51.15 -20.04 85.78
CA LEU A 92 50.38 -19.61 84.60
C LEU A 92 50.58 -18.14 84.19
N SER A 93 50.97 -17.24 85.11
CA SER A 93 51.31 -15.84 84.78
C SER A 93 52.81 -15.63 84.54
N GLY A 94 53.66 -16.59 84.91
CA GLY A 94 55.08 -16.58 84.68
C GLY A 94 55.49 -17.01 83.26
N SER A 95 56.80 -17.15 83.05
CA SER A 95 57.37 -17.61 81.79
C SER A 95 56.96 -19.04 81.39
N TRP A 96 56.49 -19.86 82.35
CA TRP A 96 55.95 -21.18 82.06
C TRP A 96 54.60 -21.08 81.33
N GLY A 97 53.65 -20.28 81.83
CA GLY A 97 52.35 -20.08 81.19
C GLY A 97 52.44 -19.51 79.78
N SER A 98 53.28 -18.49 79.58
CA SER A 98 53.51 -17.91 78.25
C SER A 98 54.11 -18.90 77.24
N TYR A 99 54.93 -19.85 77.69
CA TYR A 99 55.43 -20.94 76.84
C TYR A 99 54.39 -22.05 76.64
N PHE A 100 53.79 -22.58 77.71
CA PHE A 100 52.93 -23.75 77.65
C PHE A 100 51.51 -23.43 77.13
N VAL A 101 50.84 -22.43 77.72
CA VAL A 101 49.48 -22.06 77.32
C VAL A 101 49.51 -21.21 76.06
N ASP A 102 50.29 -20.13 76.04
CA ASP A 102 50.22 -19.19 74.92
C ASP A 102 51.04 -19.63 73.70
N THR A 103 52.16 -20.36 73.86
CA THR A 103 52.98 -20.83 72.73
C THR A 103 52.65 -22.27 72.31
N LEU A 104 52.65 -23.25 73.23
CA LEU A 104 52.43 -24.66 72.86
C LEU A 104 50.96 -25.01 72.60
N ILE A 105 50.00 -24.40 73.32
CA ILE A 105 48.56 -24.65 73.10
C ILE A 105 47.99 -23.63 72.10
N ARG A 106 47.88 -22.35 72.47
CA ARG A 106 47.27 -21.30 71.63
C ARG A 106 48.06 -21.01 70.35
N GLY A 107 49.38 -21.00 70.43
CA GLY A 107 50.26 -20.85 69.26
C GLY A 107 50.15 -21.97 68.22
N ASN A 108 49.57 -23.12 68.60
CA ASN A 108 49.21 -24.22 67.69
C ASN A 108 47.71 -24.24 67.33
N GLY A 109 46.94 -23.19 67.65
CA GLY A 109 45.52 -23.07 67.33
C GLY A 109 44.56 -23.82 68.27
N MET A 110 45.05 -24.33 69.40
CA MET A 110 44.24 -25.05 70.40
C MET A 110 43.88 -24.15 71.58
N PHE A 111 42.80 -24.47 72.31
CA PHE A 111 42.45 -23.80 73.57
C PHE A 111 42.79 -24.66 74.82
N PRO A 112 43.11 -24.03 75.96
CA PRO A 112 43.37 -24.73 77.22
C PRO A 112 42.06 -25.04 77.97
N LEU A 113 41.90 -26.27 78.41
CA LEU A 113 40.83 -26.67 79.34
C LEU A 113 41.43 -26.86 80.74
N ILE A 114 41.23 -25.90 81.64
CA ILE A 114 42.05 -25.78 82.86
C ILE A 114 41.42 -26.52 84.05
N HIS A 115 42.18 -27.42 84.69
CA HIS A 115 41.74 -28.14 85.89
C HIS A 115 42.37 -27.58 87.18
N MET A 116 41.54 -26.93 88.00
CA MET A 116 41.87 -26.47 89.35
C MET A 116 41.46 -27.53 90.36
N ASN A 117 42.34 -28.45 90.78
CA ASN A 117 41.96 -29.47 91.77
C ASN A 117 42.23 -29.06 93.23
N PHE A 118 41.36 -29.50 94.14
CA PHE A 118 41.42 -29.19 95.57
C PHE A 118 42.11 -30.27 96.42
N TYR A 119 42.26 -31.50 95.89
CA TYR A 119 42.89 -32.63 96.58
C TYR A 119 44.14 -33.15 95.86
N GLY A 120 45.00 -33.84 96.61
CA GLY A 120 46.21 -34.49 96.14
C GLY A 120 46.14 -36.02 96.21
N ALA A 121 47.29 -36.68 96.12
CA ALA A 121 47.38 -38.14 96.13
C ALA A 121 46.68 -38.77 97.36
N GLY A 122 46.01 -39.90 97.14
CA GLY A 122 45.28 -40.62 98.20
C GLY A 122 44.03 -39.90 98.72
N MET A 123 43.40 -39.05 97.91
CA MET A 123 42.24 -38.23 98.29
C MET A 123 42.49 -37.30 99.49
N SER A 124 43.73 -36.84 99.69
CA SER A 124 44.08 -35.91 100.77
C SER A 124 43.81 -34.46 100.38
N LEU A 125 43.31 -33.62 101.29
CA LEU A 125 43.11 -32.19 100.99
C LEU A 125 44.45 -31.51 100.67
N SER A 126 44.52 -30.76 99.58
CA SER A 126 45.72 -29.99 99.23
C SER A 126 45.78 -28.74 100.11
N THR A 127 46.77 -28.62 101.01
CA THR A 127 46.87 -27.47 101.93
C THR A 127 48.14 -26.64 101.68
N PRO A 128 48.04 -25.31 101.56
CA PRO A 128 49.19 -24.41 101.62
C PRO A 128 50.08 -24.69 102.86
N PRO A 129 51.41 -24.49 102.80
CA PRO A 129 52.31 -24.74 103.94
C PRO A 129 51.96 -23.91 105.19
N ASP A 130 51.34 -22.74 105.00
CA ASP A 130 50.80 -21.86 106.05
C ASP A 130 49.47 -22.34 106.65
N LEU A 131 48.80 -23.32 106.03
CA LEU A 131 47.48 -23.87 106.41
C LEU A 131 47.50 -25.40 106.59
N SER A 132 48.63 -25.96 107.01
CA SER A 132 48.79 -27.42 107.19
C SER A 132 47.78 -28.00 108.19
N GLY A 133 46.99 -28.97 107.75
CA GLY A 133 45.96 -29.63 108.57
C GLY A 133 44.56 -29.01 108.54
N ALA A 134 44.29 -28.07 107.62
CA ALA A 134 42.96 -27.52 107.39
C ALA A 134 41.94 -28.56 106.85
N ALA A 135 40.65 -28.23 106.93
CA ALA A 135 39.52 -28.96 106.37
C ALA A 135 38.76 -28.14 105.31
N LEU A 136 37.85 -28.78 104.54
CA LEU A 136 37.10 -28.11 103.45
C LEU A 136 36.19 -26.97 103.93
N ASN A 137 35.80 -26.95 105.20
CA ASN A 137 35.00 -25.89 105.79
C ASN A 137 35.82 -24.74 106.43
N ASP A 138 37.15 -24.83 106.48
CA ASP A 138 37.99 -23.77 107.05
C ASP A 138 38.00 -22.52 106.16
N THR A 139 37.45 -21.42 106.67
CA THR A 139 37.25 -20.17 105.92
C THR A 139 38.53 -19.64 105.27
N SER A 140 39.68 -19.73 105.94
CA SER A 140 40.98 -19.28 105.42
C SER A 140 41.49 -20.13 104.26
N TRP A 141 41.26 -21.45 104.30
CA TRP A 141 41.60 -22.36 103.20
C TRP A 141 40.67 -22.12 102.00
N ARG A 142 39.36 -21.99 102.24
CA ARG A 142 38.36 -21.70 101.19
C ARG A 142 38.65 -20.38 100.49
N GLN A 143 38.95 -19.32 101.25
CA GLN A 143 39.33 -18.02 100.71
C GLN A 143 40.55 -18.13 99.81
N ARG A 144 41.62 -18.81 100.25
CA ARG A 144 42.81 -19.02 99.39
C ARG A 144 42.48 -19.79 98.11
N TYR A 145 41.62 -20.82 98.18
CA TYR A 145 41.20 -21.57 96.99
C TYR A 145 40.44 -20.69 95.99
N VAL A 146 39.45 -19.93 96.44
CA VAL A 146 38.70 -18.97 95.61
C VAL A 146 39.61 -17.89 95.02
N GLU A 147 40.54 -17.34 95.81
CA GLU A 147 41.54 -16.38 95.36
C GLU A 147 42.46 -16.96 94.28
N SER A 148 42.95 -18.20 94.45
CA SER A 148 43.75 -18.88 93.44
C SER A 148 42.98 -19.14 92.14
N VAL A 149 41.72 -19.58 92.19
CA VAL A 149 40.90 -19.77 90.98
C VAL A 149 40.70 -18.43 90.24
N LYS A 150 40.35 -17.35 90.95
CA LYS A 150 40.22 -16.01 90.35
C LYS A 150 41.53 -15.52 89.74
N SER A 151 42.66 -15.84 90.38
CA SER A 151 44.00 -15.45 89.90
C SER A 151 44.40 -16.24 88.65
N VAL A 152 44.02 -17.51 88.56
CA VAL A 152 44.17 -18.34 87.34
C VAL A 152 43.29 -17.83 86.20
N VAL A 153 42.02 -17.49 86.46
CA VAL A 153 41.13 -16.86 85.45
C VAL A 153 41.70 -15.54 84.96
N ASN A 154 42.22 -14.69 85.86
CA ASN A 154 42.84 -13.42 85.49
C ASN A 154 44.16 -13.60 84.70
N ALA A 155 44.97 -14.62 85.04
CA ALA A 155 46.25 -14.88 84.38
C ALA A 155 46.09 -15.52 82.98
N SER A 156 45.18 -16.48 82.84
CA SER A 156 45.07 -17.34 81.65
C SER A 156 43.83 -17.09 80.78
N ARG A 157 42.78 -16.45 81.33
CA ARG A 157 41.50 -16.13 80.67
C ARG A 157 40.92 -17.30 79.85
N PRO A 158 40.69 -18.47 80.47
CA PRO A 158 40.26 -19.67 79.76
C PRO A 158 38.77 -19.61 79.36
N LEU A 159 38.43 -20.22 78.24
CA LEU A 159 37.03 -20.50 77.90
C LEU A 159 36.44 -21.61 78.78
N TYR A 160 37.23 -22.64 79.16
CA TYR A 160 36.77 -23.79 79.93
C TYR A 160 37.57 -23.99 81.24
N LEU A 161 36.86 -24.09 82.37
CA LEU A 161 37.44 -24.21 83.71
C LEU A 161 36.76 -25.30 84.55
N SER A 162 37.51 -26.33 84.92
CA SER A 162 37.10 -27.38 85.85
C SER A 162 37.52 -27.04 87.28
N VAL A 163 36.55 -26.91 88.18
CA VAL A 163 36.75 -26.62 89.60
C VAL A 163 36.64 -27.94 90.38
N GLY A 164 37.77 -28.59 90.63
CA GLY A 164 37.86 -29.97 91.09
C GLY A 164 38.01 -30.96 89.94
N ASN A 165 38.66 -32.09 90.21
CA ASN A 165 38.66 -33.27 89.35
C ASN A 165 37.89 -34.41 90.04
N GLU A 166 37.21 -35.27 89.26
CA GLU A 166 36.54 -36.51 89.70
C GLU A 166 35.86 -36.41 91.08
N VAL A 167 35.08 -35.35 91.27
CA VAL A 167 34.74 -34.85 92.61
C VAL A 167 33.88 -35.84 93.41
N ASN A 168 33.16 -36.72 92.71
CA ASN A 168 32.43 -37.84 93.31
C ASN A 168 33.32 -38.87 94.01
N ARG A 169 34.60 -38.99 93.66
CA ARG A 169 35.56 -39.82 94.42
C ARG A 169 35.78 -39.28 95.83
N TRP A 170 35.69 -37.96 96.03
CA TRP A 170 35.69 -37.36 97.37
C TRP A 170 34.40 -37.69 98.13
N PHE A 171 33.24 -37.60 97.45
CA PHE A 171 31.95 -38.01 98.02
C PHE A 171 31.95 -39.47 98.47
N GLU A 172 32.47 -40.41 97.67
CA GLU A 172 32.56 -41.83 98.07
C GLU A 172 33.59 -42.08 99.19
N THR A 173 34.67 -41.30 99.25
CA THR A 173 35.71 -41.43 100.30
C THR A 173 35.23 -40.88 101.66
N TYR A 174 34.53 -39.74 101.66
CA TYR A 174 34.23 -38.97 102.87
C TYR A 174 32.75 -38.97 103.27
N GLY A 175 31.84 -39.05 102.31
CA GLY A 175 30.39 -38.97 102.52
C GLY A 175 29.84 -37.55 102.60
N LEU A 176 28.52 -37.43 102.75
CA LEU A 176 27.77 -36.17 102.63
C LEU A 176 27.80 -35.27 103.88
N ASN A 177 28.14 -35.80 105.04
CA ASN A 177 28.12 -35.04 106.29
C ASN A 177 29.14 -35.62 107.28
N ARG A 178 30.12 -34.82 107.71
CA ARG A 178 31.17 -35.25 108.65
C ARG A 178 31.48 -34.20 109.71
N SER A 179 31.65 -34.65 110.95
CA SER A 179 32.07 -33.81 112.07
C SER A 179 33.53 -33.34 112.03
N ASP A 180 34.33 -33.80 111.05
CA ASP A 180 35.73 -33.40 110.85
C ASP A 180 35.91 -32.37 109.71
N GLY A 181 34.82 -31.87 109.13
CA GLY A 181 34.86 -30.82 108.10
C GLY A 181 35.34 -31.26 106.72
N MET A 182 35.50 -32.57 106.49
CA MET A 182 35.87 -33.14 105.17
C MET A 182 34.67 -33.64 104.36
N GLY A 183 33.43 -33.40 104.81
CA GLY A 183 32.23 -33.82 104.09
C GLY A 183 32.06 -33.13 102.72
N PHE A 184 31.34 -33.80 101.81
CA PHE A 184 31.16 -33.33 100.44
C PHE A 184 30.20 -32.13 100.31
N GLU A 185 29.33 -31.88 101.29
CA GLU A 185 28.51 -30.66 101.34
C GLU A 185 29.37 -29.38 101.44
N HIS A 186 30.56 -29.51 102.03
CA HIS A 186 31.55 -28.44 102.07
C HIS A 186 32.23 -28.23 100.70
N PHE A 187 32.35 -29.25 99.86
CA PHE A 187 32.79 -29.07 98.47
C PHE A 187 31.69 -28.43 97.60
N VAL A 188 30.44 -28.91 97.67
CA VAL A 188 29.32 -28.34 96.89
C VAL A 188 29.14 -26.84 97.18
N SER A 189 29.22 -26.44 98.45
CA SER A 189 29.19 -25.01 98.82
C SER A 189 30.41 -24.23 98.34
N LEU A 190 31.60 -24.83 98.32
CA LEU A 190 32.82 -24.20 97.78
C LEU A 190 32.72 -23.99 96.27
N TYR A 191 32.23 -25.01 95.56
CA TYR A 191 31.97 -24.94 94.13
C TYR A 191 31.01 -23.78 93.81
N ASN A 192 29.93 -23.62 94.58
CA ASN A 192 29.01 -22.48 94.46
C ASN A 192 29.67 -21.11 94.77
N GLU A 193 30.56 -21.02 95.76
CA GLU A 193 31.35 -19.81 96.07
C GLU A 193 32.32 -19.45 94.93
N VAL A 194 32.94 -20.46 94.31
CA VAL A 194 33.84 -20.29 93.17
C VAL A 194 33.07 -19.90 91.91
N TYR A 195 31.93 -20.53 91.61
CA TYR A 195 31.11 -20.21 90.44
C TYR A 195 30.68 -18.75 90.42
N ASP A 196 30.06 -18.25 91.50
CA ASP A 196 29.67 -16.84 91.61
C ASP A 196 30.89 -15.90 91.49
N SER A 197 32.04 -16.31 92.04
CA SER A 197 33.29 -15.56 91.98
C SER A 197 33.93 -15.51 90.59
N VAL A 198 33.78 -16.57 89.79
CA VAL A 198 34.28 -16.64 88.41
C VAL A 198 33.32 -15.94 87.47
N LYS A 199 32.01 -16.20 87.51
CA LYS A 199 31.03 -15.51 86.65
C LYS A 199 30.97 -14.00 86.88
N SER A 200 31.28 -13.52 88.08
CA SER A 200 31.43 -12.08 88.39
C SER A 200 32.73 -11.45 87.84
N LEU A 201 33.72 -12.27 87.46
CA LEU A 201 35.01 -11.84 86.91
C LEU A 201 35.09 -12.04 85.38
N SER A 202 34.60 -13.18 84.90
CA SER A 202 34.50 -13.60 83.51
C SER A 202 33.18 -14.38 83.31
N PRO A 203 32.11 -13.70 82.86
CA PRO A 203 30.81 -14.36 82.60
C PRO A 203 30.89 -15.44 81.52
N GLY A 204 31.77 -15.25 80.52
CA GLY A 204 31.95 -16.12 79.38
C GLY A 204 32.77 -17.40 79.64
N THR A 205 33.51 -17.50 80.74
CA THR A 205 34.14 -18.77 81.12
C THR A 205 33.07 -19.80 81.48
N ILE A 206 33.11 -20.96 80.84
CA ILE A 206 32.33 -22.16 81.15
C ILE A 206 32.94 -22.83 82.38
N VAL A 207 32.18 -22.89 83.46
CA VAL A 207 32.58 -23.40 84.78
C VAL A 207 31.83 -24.69 85.08
N PHE A 208 32.60 -25.74 85.33
CA PHE A 208 32.09 -27.07 85.66
C PHE A 208 33.00 -27.76 86.69
N CYS A 209 32.70 -29.00 87.03
CA CYS A 209 33.64 -29.92 87.65
C CYS A 209 33.48 -31.30 87.01
N THR A 210 34.53 -32.12 87.01
CA THR A 210 34.47 -33.46 86.42
C THR A 210 34.01 -34.51 87.43
N PHE A 211 33.30 -35.52 86.94
CA PHE A 211 32.87 -36.68 87.72
C PHE A 211 33.40 -37.96 87.07
N ALA A 212 33.96 -38.88 87.86
CA ALA A 212 34.34 -40.19 87.34
C ALA A 212 33.07 -41.00 87.03
N ARG A 213 32.92 -41.52 85.80
CA ARG A 213 31.80 -42.41 85.45
C ARG A 213 31.97 -43.81 86.06
N GLU A 214 33.23 -44.23 86.24
CA GLU A 214 33.65 -45.49 86.85
C GLU A 214 34.71 -45.27 87.94
N ILE A 215 34.69 -46.10 88.97
CA ILE A 215 35.82 -46.24 89.90
C ILE A 215 36.75 -47.32 89.35
N VAL A 216 37.64 -46.91 88.44
CA VAL A 216 38.57 -47.79 87.70
C VAL A 216 39.35 -48.77 88.59
N ALA A 217 39.73 -48.33 89.80
CA ALA A 217 40.46 -49.15 90.77
C ALA A 217 39.61 -50.18 91.54
N GLU A 218 38.27 -50.13 91.40
CA GLU A 218 37.30 -51.04 92.02
C GLU A 218 36.46 -51.83 91.00
N HIS A 219 36.72 -51.65 89.70
CA HIS A 219 36.04 -52.33 88.59
C HIS A 219 34.51 -52.17 88.54
N ARG A 220 34.01 -51.00 88.94
CA ARG A 220 32.58 -50.68 89.01
C ARG A 220 32.28 -49.27 88.52
N GLU A 221 31.01 -49.03 88.21
CA GLU A 221 30.47 -47.69 88.04
C GLU A 221 30.56 -46.87 89.35
N ALA A 222 30.65 -45.55 89.21
CA ALA A 222 30.64 -44.61 90.33
C ALA A 222 29.20 -44.18 90.68
N ASN A 223 28.98 -43.70 91.91
CA ASN A 223 27.66 -43.26 92.33
C ASN A 223 27.29 -41.88 91.76
N MET A 224 26.55 -41.88 90.64
CA MET A 224 26.07 -40.65 89.98
C MET A 224 24.96 -39.91 90.74
N SER A 225 24.38 -40.47 91.82
CA SER A 225 23.36 -39.76 92.63
C SER A 225 23.91 -38.49 93.29
N VAL A 226 25.23 -38.37 93.38
CA VAL A 226 25.98 -37.18 93.80
C VAL A 226 25.65 -35.93 92.98
N LEU A 227 25.24 -36.08 91.72
CA LEU A 227 24.88 -34.95 90.84
C LEU A 227 23.67 -34.16 91.38
N SER A 228 22.72 -34.84 92.03
CA SER A 228 21.52 -34.24 92.63
C SER A 228 21.78 -33.27 93.78
N LEU A 229 23.04 -33.15 94.22
CA LEU A 229 23.49 -32.20 95.24
C LEU A 229 23.87 -30.83 94.66
N PHE A 230 24.12 -30.74 93.35
CA PHE A 230 24.54 -29.51 92.68
C PHE A 230 23.34 -28.64 92.28
N ASP A 231 23.56 -27.32 92.24
CA ASP A 231 22.61 -26.37 91.68
C ASP A 231 22.82 -26.30 90.16
N PRO A 232 21.85 -26.74 89.33
CA PRO A 232 22.01 -26.75 87.87
C PRO A 232 22.06 -25.34 87.26
N SER A 233 21.72 -24.27 88.02
CA SER A 233 21.97 -22.88 87.58
C SER A 233 23.42 -22.42 87.82
N ARG A 234 24.24 -23.28 88.44
CA ARG A 234 25.65 -23.05 88.81
C ARG A 234 26.62 -24.07 88.20
N LEU A 235 26.14 -24.95 87.34
CA LEU A 235 26.94 -25.92 86.60
C LEU A 235 26.64 -25.70 85.12
N ASP A 236 27.55 -25.06 84.38
CA ASP A 236 27.31 -24.72 82.96
C ASP A 236 27.25 -25.98 82.07
N MET A 237 27.81 -27.11 82.54
CA MET A 237 28.11 -28.29 81.74
C MET A 237 28.32 -29.52 82.62
N LEU A 238 27.75 -30.67 82.25
CA LEU A 238 28.07 -31.96 82.86
C LEU A 238 29.29 -32.56 82.15
N VAL A 239 30.40 -32.74 82.87
CA VAL A 239 31.64 -33.30 82.32
C VAL A 239 32.06 -34.54 83.09
N LEU A 240 32.37 -35.63 82.36
CA LEU A 240 32.81 -36.89 82.95
C LEU A 240 34.25 -37.25 82.57
N THR A 241 34.93 -38.04 83.41
CA THR A 241 36.01 -38.94 82.99
C THR A 241 35.43 -40.36 82.82
N THR A 242 35.82 -41.09 81.77
CA THR A 242 35.25 -42.43 81.51
C THR A 242 36.22 -43.44 80.91
N TYR A 243 36.21 -44.64 81.48
CA TYR A 243 37.05 -45.78 81.16
C TYR A 243 36.18 -47.07 81.21
N PRO A 244 35.19 -47.27 80.31
CA PRO A 244 34.13 -48.28 80.49
C PRO A 244 34.63 -49.73 80.54
N TYR A 245 35.74 -50.02 79.84
CA TYR A 245 36.44 -51.32 79.86
C TYR A 245 36.94 -51.73 81.27
N SER A 246 36.91 -50.82 82.25
CA SER A 246 37.26 -51.12 83.64
C SER A 246 36.11 -51.77 84.42
N VAL A 247 34.86 -51.64 83.98
CA VAL A 247 33.66 -52.15 84.67
C VAL A 247 33.53 -53.67 84.49
N GLN A 248 33.26 -54.38 85.59
CA GLN A 248 33.05 -55.82 85.56
C GLN A 248 31.84 -56.21 84.70
N GLY A 249 32.10 -56.67 83.47
CA GLY A 249 31.10 -57.15 82.51
C GLY A 249 31.31 -56.61 81.11
N ILE A 250 31.91 -55.42 80.99
CA ILE A 250 32.21 -54.77 79.71
C ILE A 250 33.52 -55.34 79.16
N ASN A 251 33.46 -56.14 78.09
CA ASN A 251 34.62 -56.77 77.45
C ASN A 251 34.82 -56.28 76.00
N SER A 252 33.76 -55.75 75.40
CA SER A 252 33.67 -55.23 74.05
C SER A 252 32.82 -53.96 74.03
N VAL A 253 32.96 -53.14 72.98
CA VAL A 253 32.20 -51.88 72.82
C VAL A 253 30.69 -52.14 72.73
N SER A 254 30.31 -53.30 72.19
CA SER A 254 28.91 -53.79 72.14
C SER A 254 28.33 -54.18 73.50
N ASP A 255 29.15 -54.39 74.53
CA ASP A 255 28.66 -54.64 75.90
C ASP A 255 28.28 -53.35 76.64
N ILE A 256 28.64 -52.18 76.09
CA ILE A 256 28.27 -50.87 76.64
C ILE A 256 26.79 -50.58 76.31
N PRO A 257 25.91 -50.35 77.31
CA PRO A 257 24.53 -49.94 77.10
C PRO A 257 24.41 -48.65 76.28
N ASP A 258 23.33 -48.51 75.50
CA ASP A 258 23.07 -47.31 74.71
C ASP A 258 22.89 -46.06 75.60
N ASP A 259 22.31 -46.23 76.79
CA ASP A 259 22.04 -45.21 77.81
C ASP A 259 23.19 -44.96 78.81
N TYR A 260 24.38 -45.51 78.55
CA TYR A 260 25.48 -45.53 79.52
C TYR A 260 25.94 -44.14 79.99
N TYR A 261 25.87 -43.12 79.12
CA TYR A 261 26.14 -41.72 79.49
C TYR A 261 24.89 -40.90 79.78
N SER A 262 23.77 -41.15 79.09
CA SER A 262 22.54 -40.37 79.28
C SER A 262 21.85 -40.62 80.62
N SER A 263 22.00 -41.82 81.19
CA SER A 263 21.56 -42.15 82.57
C SER A 263 22.19 -41.28 83.67
N ALA A 264 23.25 -40.50 83.40
CA ALA A 264 23.72 -39.48 84.34
C ALA A 264 22.68 -38.35 84.56
N PHE A 265 21.87 -38.03 83.55
CA PHE A 265 20.81 -37.03 83.60
C PHE A 265 19.55 -37.50 84.35
N ASP A 266 19.45 -38.77 84.76
CA ASP A 266 18.45 -39.19 85.76
C ASP A 266 18.62 -38.44 87.12
N ASN A 267 19.79 -37.83 87.34
CA ASN A 267 20.18 -37.21 88.61
C ASN A 267 20.45 -35.70 88.51
N ILE A 268 20.33 -35.08 87.33
CA ILE A 268 20.53 -33.64 87.11
C ILE A 268 19.77 -33.16 85.86
N ALA A 269 19.43 -31.87 85.79
CA ALA A 269 18.72 -31.32 84.62
C ALA A 269 19.55 -31.39 83.33
N ASP A 270 18.87 -31.50 82.19
CA ASP A 270 19.48 -31.44 80.85
C ASP A 270 20.34 -30.18 80.69
N MET A 271 21.59 -30.38 80.30
CA MET A 271 22.61 -29.34 80.13
C MET A 271 23.69 -29.83 79.14
N PRO A 272 24.54 -28.95 78.59
CA PRO A 272 25.64 -29.35 77.71
C PRO A 272 26.49 -30.48 78.34
N PHE A 273 26.86 -31.45 77.51
CA PHE A 273 27.56 -32.66 77.92
C PHE A 273 29.00 -32.70 77.41
N GLY A 274 29.90 -33.37 78.12
CA GLY A 274 31.19 -33.71 77.56
C GLY A 274 32.00 -34.70 78.39
N LEU A 275 33.09 -35.14 77.77
CA LEU A 275 34.06 -36.04 78.37
C LEU A 275 35.40 -35.29 78.41
N SER A 276 35.94 -35.04 79.61
CA SER A 276 37.30 -34.46 79.73
C SER A 276 38.38 -35.49 79.43
N GLU A 277 38.08 -36.75 79.73
CA GLU A 277 38.86 -37.92 79.33
C GLU A 277 37.90 -39.08 79.03
N ALA A 278 38.06 -39.72 77.88
CA ALA A 278 37.42 -40.97 77.52
C ALA A 278 38.46 -41.91 76.92
N ALA A 279 38.45 -43.20 77.26
CA ALA A 279 39.41 -44.14 76.68
C ALA A 279 38.90 -45.58 76.54
N TRP A 280 39.46 -46.25 75.53
CA TRP A 280 39.43 -47.70 75.37
C TRP A 280 40.85 -48.19 75.03
N PRO A 281 41.34 -49.30 75.61
CA PRO A 281 42.69 -49.79 75.40
C PRO A 281 42.77 -50.65 74.14
N SER A 282 43.86 -50.49 73.37
CA SER A 282 44.15 -51.35 72.21
C SER A 282 44.69 -52.74 72.58
N LEU A 283 44.30 -53.28 73.74
CA LEU A 283 44.70 -54.61 74.22
C LEU A 283 43.86 -55.70 73.53
N SER A 284 44.47 -56.83 73.20
CA SER A 284 43.81 -57.93 72.47
C SER A 284 42.57 -58.49 73.16
N GLN A 285 42.51 -58.46 74.49
CA GLN A 285 41.35 -58.89 75.27
C GLN A 285 40.12 -57.97 75.14
N PHE A 286 40.31 -56.74 74.67
CA PHE A 286 39.28 -55.72 74.47
C PHE A 286 39.07 -55.38 72.97
N GLY A 287 39.43 -56.31 72.07
CA GLY A 287 39.29 -56.15 70.62
C GLY A 287 40.49 -55.50 69.91
N GLY A 288 41.58 -55.19 70.61
CA GLY A 288 42.77 -54.60 70.01
C GLY A 288 42.53 -53.19 69.45
N GLU A 289 43.28 -52.80 68.42
CA GLU A 289 43.11 -51.51 67.74
C GLU A 289 41.71 -51.33 67.14
N ASP A 290 41.09 -52.41 66.64
CA ASP A 290 39.74 -52.35 66.06
C ASP A 290 38.66 -52.14 67.13
N GLY A 291 38.86 -52.68 68.34
CA GLY A 291 38.04 -52.34 69.51
C GLY A 291 38.19 -50.87 69.92
N GLN A 292 39.41 -50.33 69.87
CA GLN A 292 39.69 -48.92 70.16
C GLN A 292 39.06 -47.97 69.12
N VAL A 293 39.12 -48.31 67.82
CA VAL A 293 38.41 -47.61 66.74
C VAL A 293 36.90 -47.65 66.97
N SER A 294 36.35 -48.85 67.18
CA SER A 294 34.92 -49.04 67.38
C SER A 294 34.39 -48.25 68.57
N PHE A 295 35.18 -48.10 69.65
CA PHE A 295 34.81 -47.26 70.79
C PHE A 295 34.71 -45.78 70.42
N ILE A 296 35.67 -45.25 69.65
CA ILE A 296 35.63 -43.86 69.17
C ILE A 296 34.35 -43.62 68.35
N GLU A 297 34.09 -44.46 67.34
CA GLU A 297 32.90 -44.34 66.49
C GLU A 297 31.59 -44.42 67.31
N ASN A 298 31.46 -45.43 68.18
CA ASN A 298 30.26 -45.63 69.01
C ASN A 298 30.06 -44.50 70.01
N MET A 299 31.14 -43.98 70.59
CA MET A 299 31.11 -42.89 71.55
C MET A 299 30.75 -41.55 70.89
N THR A 300 31.06 -41.34 69.61
CA THR A 300 30.61 -40.16 68.85
C THR A 300 29.23 -40.30 68.20
N GLY A 301 28.64 -41.50 68.19
CA GLY A 301 27.30 -41.77 67.66
C GLY A 301 26.41 -42.43 68.70
N ARG A 302 26.31 -43.77 68.65
CA ARG A 302 25.38 -44.62 69.43
C ARG A 302 25.24 -44.22 70.90
N LEU A 303 26.34 -43.90 71.58
CA LEU A 303 26.36 -43.66 73.02
C LEU A 303 26.10 -42.20 73.42
N THR A 304 26.06 -41.24 72.48
CA THR A 304 25.94 -39.80 72.78
C THR A 304 24.98 -39.07 71.84
N LEU A 305 25.38 -38.78 70.60
CA LEU A 305 24.58 -37.99 69.65
C LEU A 305 23.28 -38.70 69.26
N ASP A 306 23.31 -40.03 69.10
CA ASP A 306 22.10 -40.82 68.79
C ASP A 306 21.15 -40.92 70.02
N GLN A 307 21.65 -40.67 71.23
CA GLN A 307 20.86 -40.52 72.45
C GLN A 307 20.36 -39.08 72.68
N GLY A 308 20.71 -38.14 71.80
CA GLY A 308 20.31 -36.73 71.88
C GLY A 308 21.12 -35.88 72.87
N LEU A 309 22.30 -36.32 73.31
CA LEU A 309 23.15 -35.53 74.21
C LEU A 309 23.74 -34.32 73.49
N ASP A 310 23.63 -33.12 74.10
CA ASP A 310 24.23 -31.88 73.58
C ASP A 310 25.74 -31.81 73.88
N MET A 311 26.48 -32.70 73.22
CA MET A 311 27.91 -32.91 73.41
C MET A 311 28.72 -31.70 72.90
N LYS A 312 29.65 -31.18 73.73
CA LYS A 312 30.56 -30.07 73.36
C LYS A 312 32.04 -30.42 73.42
N LEU A 313 32.44 -31.35 74.27
CA LEU A 313 33.84 -31.70 74.51
C LEU A 313 34.06 -33.22 74.49
N LEU A 314 35.12 -33.64 73.80
CA LEU A 314 35.63 -35.01 73.81
C LEU A 314 37.15 -35.02 73.95
N GLY A 315 37.63 -35.21 75.18
CA GLY A 315 39.04 -35.39 75.51
C GLY A 315 39.46 -36.86 75.52
N TRP A 316 40.66 -37.16 75.02
CA TRP A 316 41.33 -38.45 75.12
C TRP A 316 42.59 -38.33 76.01
N PRO A 317 42.82 -39.25 76.96
CA PRO A 317 43.79 -39.03 78.03
C PRO A 317 45.26 -39.10 77.62
N TRP A 318 45.62 -39.71 76.48
CA TRP A 318 47.02 -39.81 76.04
C TRP A 318 47.18 -39.85 74.51
N LEU A 319 48.17 -39.15 73.95
CA LEU A 319 48.56 -39.34 72.55
C LEU A 319 49.28 -40.68 72.36
N HIS A 320 50.25 -41.00 73.22
CA HIS A 320 51.06 -42.22 73.17
C HIS A 320 50.76 -43.14 74.36
N ASP A 321 50.88 -44.46 74.17
CA ASP A 321 50.79 -45.43 75.27
C ASP A 321 51.84 -45.15 76.36
N ILE A 322 51.40 -45.15 77.62
CA ILE A 322 52.30 -45.07 78.79
C ILE A 322 53.12 -46.36 78.93
N GLY A 323 52.58 -47.51 78.49
CA GLY A 323 53.31 -48.77 78.44
C GLY A 323 52.45 -49.95 77.99
N PRO A 324 53.01 -51.16 77.90
CA PRO A 324 52.34 -52.32 77.30
C PRO A 324 51.13 -52.86 78.09
N ALA A 325 50.86 -52.33 79.28
CA ALA A 325 49.65 -52.62 80.07
C ALA A 325 48.65 -51.45 80.10
N ASP A 326 49.07 -50.26 79.68
CA ASP A 326 48.26 -49.04 79.55
C ASP A 326 48.32 -48.59 78.09
N ALA A 327 47.65 -49.39 77.25
CA ALA A 327 47.63 -49.26 75.80
C ALA A 327 46.48 -48.34 75.32
N THR A 328 46.17 -47.30 76.09
CA THR A 328 45.05 -46.38 75.86
C THR A 328 45.38 -45.26 74.87
N GLY A 329 46.65 -45.03 74.52
CA GLY A 329 47.03 -43.98 73.59
C GLY A 329 46.55 -44.21 72.16
N LEU A 330 46.47 -43.15 71.37
CA LEU A 330 46.18 -43.19 69.91
C LEU A 330 47.40 -43.63 69.09
N ARG A 331 48.59 -43.57 69.68
CA ARG A 331 49.88 -44.05 69.17
C ARG A 331 50.48 -45.06 70.13
N PHE A 332 51.27 -45.99 69.63
CA PHE A 332 52.08 -46.87 70.46
C PHE A 332 53.20 -46.08 71.18
N SER A 333 53.79 -46.67 72.23
CA SER A 333 54.81 -46.02 73.08
C SER A 333 56.13 -45.68 72.37
N ASP A 334 56.30 -46.06 71.11
CA ASP A 334 57.45 -45.75 70.25
C ASP A 334 57.18 -44.61 69.24
N GLY A 335 55.97 -44.04 69.24
CA GLY A 335 55.54 -42.99 68.31
C GLY A 335 54.72 -43.48 67.11
N THR A 336 54.68 -44.79 66.84
CA THR A 336 53.95 -45.33 65.69
C THR A 336 52.43 -45.19 65.86
N ALA A 337 51.73 -44.87 64.77
CA ALA A 337 50.29 -44.59 64.82
C ALA A 337 49.44 -45.87 64.82
N LYS A 338 48.40 -45.90 65.66
CA LYS A 338 47.36 -46.94 65.63
C LYS A 338 46.25 -46.57 64.64
N LYS A 339 45.42 -47.54 64.27
CA LYS A 339 44.13 -47.30 63.58
C LYS A 339 43.27 -46.25 64.28
N ALA A 340 43.29 -46.25 65.62
CA ALA A 340 42.56 -45.29 66.45
C ALA A 340 42.96 -43.83 66.20
N LEU A 341 44.21 -43.53 65.83
CA LEU A 341 44.60 -42.16 65.45
C LEU A 341 43.88 -41.70 64.17
N SER A 342 43.58 -42.60 63.24
CA SER A 342 42.78 -42.28 62.05
C SER A 342 41.31 -42.07 62.40
N ALA A 343 40.70 -42.96 63.20
CA ALA A 343 39.31 -42.78 63.67
C ALA A 343 39.13 -41.54 64.56
N TRP A 344 40.21 -41.08 65.21
CA TRP A 344 40.21 -39.84 65.99
C TRP A 344 40.28 -38.57 65.12
N LYS A 345 40.62 -38.66 63.83
CA LYS A 345 40.56 -37.51 62.92
C LYS A 345 39.12 -37.06 62.70
N MET A 346 38.98 -35.83 62.24
CA MET A 346 37.74 -35.36 61.64
C MET A 346 37.46 -36.15 60.35
N ASN A 347 36.17 -36.30 60.05
CA ASN A 347 35.64 -36.69 58.74
C ASN A 347 36.12 -35.67 57.69
N ASP A 348 36.46 -36.12 56.48
CA ASP A 348 36.62 -35.24 55.32
C ASP A 348 35.29 -35.17 54.55
N PRO A 349 34.72 -33.99 54.25
CA PRO A 349 33.42 -33.91 53.58
C PRO A 349 33.49 -34.41 52.13
N PRO A 350 32.38 -34.92 51.57
CA PRO A 350 32.35 -35.51 50.24
C PRO A 350 33.02 -34.64 49.17
N SER A 351 33.76 -35.25 48.26
CA SER A 351 34.43 -34.55 47.16
C SER A 351 33.74 -34.83 45.83
N PHE A 352 34.10 -34.08 44.79
CA PHE A 352 33.64 -34.33 43.41
C PHE A 352 34.80 -34.35 42.43
N VAL A 353 34.73 -35.24 41.44
CA VAL A 353 35.80 -35.46 40.47
C VAL A 353 36.04 -34.18 39.64
N PRO A 354 37.26 -33.61 39.59
CA PRO A 354 37.53 -32.45 38.76
C PRO A 354 37.41 -32.77 37.26
N GLY A 355 36.58 -32.04 36.53
CA GLY A 355 36.35 -32.25 35.10
C GLY A 355 35.12 -31.51 34.59
N ASN A 356 34.88 -31.55 33.28
CA ASN A 356 33.66 -31.01 32.69
C ASN A 356 32.48 -31.96 32.94
N ARG A 357 31.35 -31.41 33.41
CA ARG A 357 30.08 -32.11 33.62
C ARG A 357 29.03 -31.53 32.68
N THR A 358 29.17 -31.78 31.38
CA THR A 358 28.13 -31.48 30.39
C THR A 358 27.41 -32.77 30.02
N ILE A 359 26.09 -32.80 30.21
CA ILE A 359 25.17 -33.72 29.57
C ILE A 359 24.60 -32.96 28.35
N SER A 360 24.72 -33.52 27.15
CA SER A 360 24.06 -32.98 25.95
C SER A 360 23.08 -34.01 25.42
N LEU A 361 21.84 -33.59 25.19
CA LEU A 361 20.74 -34.39 24.67
C LEU A 361 20.02 -33.56 23.60
N PRO A 362 19.37 -34.16 22.58
CA PRO A 362 18.32 -33.45 21.85
C PRO A 362 17.17 -33.08 22.80
N GLU A 363 16.25 -32.20 22.39
CA GLU A 363 14.92 -32.20 23.02
C GLU A 363 14.12 -33.48 22.73
N ASP A 364 12.94 -33.60 23.35
CA ASP A 364 12.06 -34.77 23.28
C ASP A 364 12.72 -36.13 23.58
N PHE A 365 13.88 -36.11 24.25
CA PHE A 365 14.65 -37.29 24.63
C PHE A 365 13.92 -38.23 25.60
N GLY A 366 12.76 -37.83 26.14
CA GLY A 366 11.89 -38.62 26.99
C GLY A 366 12.47 -38.80 28.40
N TYR A 367 13.44 -39.71 28.55
CA TYR A 367 14.16 -39.94 29.82
C TYR A 367 15.63 -40.32 29.60
N TYR A 368 16.50 -39.73 30.41
CA TYR A 368 17.95 -40.01 30.44
C TYR A 368 18.43 -40.23 31.88
N ALA A 369 19.32 -41.20 32.09
CA ALA A 369 19.87 -41.53 33.41
C ALA A 369 21.37 -41.23 33.47
N TYR A 370 21.79 -40.52 34.52
CA TYR A 370 23.18 -40.11 34.75
C TYR A 370 23.69 -40.58 36.12
N PRO A 371 24.75 -41.40 36.20
CA PRO A 371 25.23 -41.99 37.45
C PRO A 371 26.08 -41.00 38.27
N LEU A 372 25.66 -40.72 39.51
CA LEU A 372 26.30 -39.74 40.40
C LEU A 372 27.52 -40.29 41.15
N ASN A 373 27.67 -41.62 41.24
CA ASN A 373 28.81 -42.30 41.86
C ASN A 373 30.16 -42.07 41.14
N ASN A 374 30.14 -41.60 39.90
CA ASN A 374 31.33 -41.15 39.15
C ASN A 374 31.52 -39.63 39.22
N THR A 375 30.56 -38.90 39.81
CA THR A 375 30.61 -37.44 39.98
C THR A 375 31.14 -37.07 41.36
N PHE A 376 30.62 -37.73 42.41
CA PHE A 376 31.06 -37.55 43.79
C PHE A 376 31.81 -38.78 44.28
N PHE A 377 32.76 -38.56 45.17
CA PHE A 377 33.54 -39.60 45.85
C PHE A 377 33.83 -39.14 47.27
N ASP A 378 34.03 -40.08 48.18
CA ASP A 378 34.55 -39.78 49.51
C ASP A 378 36.01 -40.24 49.66
N THR A 379 36.74 -39.60 50.57
CA THR A 379 38.08 -40.02 50.97
C THR A 379 38.07 -40.93 52.20
N ASP A 380 37.01 -40.88 53.01
CA ASP A 380 36.91 -41.74 54.20
C ASP A 380 36.50 -43.19 53.84
N PRO A 381 37.23 -44.23 54.32
CA PRO A 381 37.01 -45.60 53.85
C PRO A 381 35.71 -46.24 54.36
N GLY A 382 34.71 -46.31 53.47
CA GLY A 382 33.46 -47.06 53.69
C GLY A 382 32.19 -46.22 53.72
N ASP A 383 32.29 -44.92 53.47
CA ASP A 383 31.13 -44.02 53.49
C ASP A 383 30.19 -44.19 52.29
N GLU A 384 28.89 -44.30 52.57
CA GLU A 384 27.83 -44.36 51.55
C GLU A 384 27.26 -42.95 51.30
N LEU A 385 27.43 -42.45 50.07
CA LEU A 385 26.96 -41.11 49.71
C LEU A 385 25.48 -41.09 49.33
N SER A 386 24.75 -40.12 49.91
CA SER A 386 23.36 -39.78 49.60
C SER A 386 23.28 -38.48 48.78
N TYR A 387 22.37 -38.41 47.81
CA TYR A 387 22.35 -37.33 46.79
C TYR A 387 21.04 -36.53 46.77
N PHE A 388 21.16 -35.22 46.50
CA PHE A 388 20.03 -34.28 46.50
C PHE A 388 20.16 -33.20 45.41
N LEU A 389 19.03 -32.70 44.91
CA LEU A 389 18.88 -31.62 43.94
C LEU A 389 18.42 -30.33 44.61
N TRP A 390 18.98 -29.20 44.18
CA TRP A 390 18.52 -27.87 44.60
C TRP A 390 17.27 -27.45 43.83
N ASN A 391 16.19 -27.09 44.52
CA ASN A 391 14.93 -26.64 43.91
C ASN A 391 14.74 -25.10 43.90
N GLY A 392 15.80 -24.34 44.17
CA GLY A 392 15.75 -22.88 44.33
C GLY A 392 15.66 -22.42 45.80
N THR A 393 15.10 -23.24 46.70
CA THR A 393 14.94 -22.91 48.14
C THR A 393 15.59 -23.91 49.09
N SER A 394 15.64 -25.18 48.68
CA SER A 394 16.00 -26.32 49.53
C SER A 394 16.57 -27.48 48.69
N TYR A 395 17.23 -28.41 49.37
CA TYR A 395 17.67 -29.67 48.79
C TYR A 395 16.60 -30.75 48.93
N THR A 396 16.27 -31.42 47.83
CA THR A 396 15.19 -32.41 47.70
C THR A 396 15.60 -33.52 46.73
N ASN A 397 14.75 -34.52 46.48
CA ASN A 397 14.99 -35.55 45.47
C ASN A 397 14.41 -35.21 44.08
N LEU A 398 13.75 -34.07 43.91
CA LEU A 398 13.03 -33.70 42.68
C LEU A 398 13.07 -32.18 42.48
N THR A 399 13.45 -31.73 41.29
CA THR A 399 13.23 -30.35 40.83
C THR A 399 12.71 -30.33 39.40
N ASN A 400 11.82 -29.38 39.11
CA ASN A 400 11.46 -29.03 37.75
C ASN A 400 12.32 -27.83 37.34
N THR A 401 12.73 -27.78 36.07
CA THR A 401 13.40 -26.62 35.46
C THR A 401 12.52 -26.09 34.33
N SER A 402 12.98 -25.06 33.61
CA SER A 402 12.30 -24.59 32.38
C SER A 402 12.47 -25.53 31.18
N LEU A 403 13.43 -26.47 31.22
CA LEU A 403 13.80 -27.31 30.07
C LEU A 403 13.54 -28.82 30.29
N PHE A 404 13.59 -29.27 31.55
CA PHE A 404 13.46 -30.68 31.92
C PHE A 404 13.03 -30.85 33.38
N ARG A 405 12.46 -32.01 33.67
CA ARG A 405 12.24 -32.54 35.02
C ARG A 405 13.46 -33.35 35.47
N ALA A 406 13.97 -33.10 36.68
CA ALA A 406 15.15 -33.78 37.23
C ALA A 406 14.81 -34.44 38.57
N GLU A 407 15.02 -35.76 38.69
CA GLU A 407 14.69 -36.57 39.86
C GLU A 407 15.87 -37.49 40.24
N ILE A 408 16.20 -37.60 41.53
CA ILE A 408 17.21 -38.56 42.01
C ILE A 408 16.52 -39.84 42.50
N ARG A 409 16.99 -40.99 42.01
CA ARG A 409 16.60 -42.32 42.49
C ARG A 409 17.85 -43.15 42.79
N GLY A 410 18.10 -43.37 44.08
CA GLY A 410 19.34 -44.02 44.52
C GLY A 410 20.58 -43.21 44.12
N GLY A 411 21.51 -43.86 43.42
CA GLY A 411 22.76 -43.25 42.93
C GLY A 411 22.66 -42.56 41.57
N GLU A 412 21.47 -42.38 41.01
CA GLU A 412 21.27 -41.85 39.65
C GLU A 412 20.43 -40.57 39.64
N LEU A 413 20.85 -39.63 38.78
CA LEU A 413 20.07 -38.48 38.34
C LEU A 413 19.30 -38.86 37.08
N LEU A 414 17.97 -38.88 37.18
CA LEU A 414 17.06 -39.05 36.06
C LEU A 414 16.63 -37.67 35.55
N LEU A 415 16.89 -37.40 34.28
CA LEU A 415 16.34 -36.27 33.54
C LEU A 415 15.17 -36.77 32.68
N GLY A 416 14.16 -35.95 32.47
CA GLY A 416 13.15 -36.17 31.42
C GLY A 416 12.77 -34.86 30.75
N SER A 417 12.59 -34.88 29.44
CA SER A 417 12.29 -33.69 28.64
C SER A 417 10.97 -33.04 29.06
N LEU A 418 10.84 -31.76 28.74
CA LEU A 418 9.56 -31.15 28.44
C LEU A 418 9.48 -31.07 26.90
N GLU A 419 8.26 -30.95 26.35
CA GLU A 419 8.03 -30.83 24.91
C GLU A 419 8.50 -29.44 24.43
N ASN A 420 9.17 -29.39 23.27
CA ASN A 420 9.56 -28.17 22.52
C ASN A 420 10.27 -27.09 23.38
N VAL A 421 11.41 -27.45 24.01
CA VAL A 421 12.24 -26.51 24.79
C VAL A 421 13.73 -26.83 24.77
N SER A 422 14.48 -26.05 24.00
CA SER A 422 15.94 -26.12 23.90
C SER A 422 16.69 -25.35 25.01
N GLY A 423 18.03 -25.47 25.03
CA GLY A 423 18.92 -24.51 25.68
C GLY A 423 19.87 -25.11 26.70
N THR A 424 20.29 -24.33 27.70
CA THR A 424 21.31 -24.77 28.68
C THR A 424 20.93 -24.40 30.11
N TYR A 425 20.92 -25.39 31.01
CA TYR A 425 20.64 -25.23 32.43
C TYR A 425 21.79 -25.73 33.31
N MET A 426 22.00 -25.09 34.47
CA MET A 426 23.04 -25.44 35.44
C MET A 426 22.40 -26.08 36.68
N LEU A 427 22.24 -27.41 36.65
CA LEU A 427 21.61 -28.17 37.73
C LEU A 427 22.58 -28.33 38.91
N ARG A 428 22.19 -27.84 40.09
CA ARG A 428 23.01 -27.94 41.32
C ARG A 428 22.66 -29.22 42.08
N VAL A 429 23.66 -30.09 42.24
CA VAL A 429 23.56 -31.39 42.92
C VAL A 429 24.44 -31.40 44.16
N MET A 430 23.98 -32.00 45.24
CA MET A 430 24.71 -32.16 46.51
C MET A 430 24.87 -33.64 46.86
N ALA A 431 26.04 -34.00 47.39
CA ALA A 431 26.28 -35.26 48.09
C ALA A 431 26.41 -35.04 49.61
N ARG A 432 26.09 -36.07 50.38
CA ARG A 432 26.19 -36.11 51.84
C ARG A 432 26.64 -37.51 52.31
N ASP A 433 27.60 -37.53 53.24
CA ASP A 433 28.14 -38.72 53.91
C ASP A 433 27.26 -39.25 55.07
N ARG A 434 27.76 -40.18 55.89
CA ARG A 434 27.06 -40.69 57.09
C ARG A 434 27.08 -39.71 58.28
N MET A 435 28.12 -38.88 58.40
CA MET A 435 28.28 -37.86 59.46
C MET A 435 27.46 -36.58 59.21
N ARG A 436 26.79 -36.51 58.04
CA ARG A 436 25.95 -35.42 57.51
C ARG A 436 26.71 -34.23 56.96
N GLU A 437 28.03 -34.31 56.78
CA GLU A 437 28.75 -33.25 56.06
C GLU A 437 28.39 -33.31 54.57
N THR A 438 28.54 -32.18 53.86
CA THR A 438 27.96 -32.03 52.52
C THR A 438 28.86 -31.22 51.59
N ASN A 439 28.88 -31.62 50.32
CA ASN A 439 29.47 -30.83 49.25
C ASN A 439 28.57 -30.89 48.01
N TRP A 440 28.73 -29.92 47.11
CA TRP A 440 27.84 -29.74 45.99
C TRP A 440 28.58 -29.24 44.76
N THR A 441 28.03 -29.54 43.59
CA THR A 441 28.59 -29.10 42.31
C THR A 441 27.48 -28.82 41.30
N PHE A 442 27.84 -28.22 40.17
CA PHE A 442 26.93 -28.10 39.03
C PHE A 442 27.17 -29.23 38.01
N ILE A 443 26.07 -29.68 37.42
CA ILE A 443 26.01 -30.41 36.16
C ILE A 443 25.37 -29.47 35.15
N GLN A 444 26.07 -29.18 34.05
CA GLN A 444 25.49 -28.49 32.92
C GLN A 444 24.66 -29.49 32.11
N VAL A 445 23.39 -29.22 31.90
CA VAL A 445 22.55 -29.94 30.94
C VAL A 445 22.31 -29.02 29.76
N ARG A 446 22.58 -29.52 28.56
CA ARG A 446 22.24 -28.88 27.29
C ARG A 446 21.17 -29.71 26.62
N VAL A 447 20.04 -29.08 26.33
CA VAL A 447 19.03 -29.59 25.43
C VAL A 447 19.30 -28.92 24.09
N LEU A 448 19.47 -29.72 23.04
CA LEU A 448 19.86 -29.26 21.70
C LEU A 448 18.63 -29.18 20.81
N GLU A 449 18.53 -28.08 20.06
CA GLU A 449 17.46 -27.83 19.09
C GLU A 449 17.27 -28.99 18.10
N ILE A 450 16.01 -29.39 17.90
CA ILE A 450 15.53 -30.15 16.74
C ILE A 450 14.42 -29.32 16.09
N ASN A 451 14.59 -28.96 14.81
CA ASN A 451 13.60 -28.24 14.03
C ASN A 451 12.24 -28.97 14.02
N ASP A 452 11.26 -28.44 14.74
CA ASP A 452 9.85 -28.81 14.65
C ASP A 452 9.11 -27.93 13.62
N PRO A 453 8.04 -28.44 12.97
CA PRO A 453 7.34 -27.70 11.92
C PRO A 453 6.36 -26.63 12.50
N PRO A 454 6.14 -25.51 11.79
CA PRO A 454 5.23 -24.45 12.20
C PRO A 454 3.82 -24.97 12.51
N ALA A 455 3.27 -24.56 13.65
CA ALA A 455 1.96 -25.00 14.13
C ALA A 455 0.86 -23.95 13.88
N LEU A 456 -0.37 -24.44 13.70
CA LEU A 456 -1.56 -23.57 13.64
C LEU A 456 -2.12 -23.34 15.05
N LEU A 457 -2.47 -22.10 15.35
CA LEU A 457 -3.15 -21.72 16.59
C LEU A 457 -4.65 -22.07 16.52
N ASP A 458 -5.28 -22.25 17.69
CA ASP A 458 -6.62 -22.85 17.81
C ASP A 458 -7.74 -21.86 17.44
N GLY A 459 -7.92 -21.66 16.13
CA GLY A 459 -8.94 -20.79 15.55
C GLY A 459 -8.85 -20.78 14.02
N GLN A 460 -9.78 -21.46 13.34
CA GLN A 460 -9.88 -21.37 11.88
C GLN A 460 -10.22 -19.93 11.48
N GLY A 461 -9.38 -19.35 10.62
CA GLY A 461 -9.52 -17.97 10.15
C GLY A 461 -10.72 -17.81 9.23
N ASN A 462 -11.89 -17.57 9.82
CA ASN A 462 -13.07 -17.12 9.08
C ASN A 462 -13.08 -15.60 9.07
N VAL A 463 -13.01 -15.01 7.87
CA VAL A 463 -13.04 -13.55 7.67
C VAL A 463 -14.30 -13.15 6.91
N THR A 464 -14.92 -12.08 7.37
CA THR A 464 -16.06 -11.46 6.70
C THR A 464 -15.81 -9.96 6.56
N PHE A 465 -15.90 -9.45 5.34
CA PHE A 465 -15.76 -8.02 5.01
C PHE A 465 -16.65 -7.68 3.81
N ASN A 466 -16.77 -6.39 3.50
CA ASN A 466 -17.58 -5.90 2.39
C ASN A 466 -16.76 -5.79 1.11
N GLU A 467 -17.38 -5.95 -0.05
CA GLU A 467 -16.71 -5.76 -1.36
C GLU A 467 -16.26 -4.30 -1.57
N GLY A 468 -15.35 -4.08 -2.52
CA GLY A 468 -14.64 -2.80 -2.69
C GLY A 468 -13.67 -2.40 -1.55
N PHE A 469 -13.72 -3.03 -0.37
CA PHE A 469 -12.82 -2.73 0.76
C PHE A 469 -11.59 -3.63 0.84
N THR A 470 -10.55 -3.15 1.53
CA THR A 470 -9.37 -3.96 1.90
C THR A 470 -9.43 -4.35 3.37
N GLN A 471 -9.43 -5.65 3.64
CA GLN A 471 -9.38 -6.22 4.98
C GLN A 471 -7.93 -6.46 5.42
N PHE A 472 -7.63 -6.16 6.68
CA PHE A 472 -6.36 -6.48 7.35
C PHE A 472 -6.51 -7.78 8.17
N MET A 473 -5.52 -8.65 8.11
CA MET A 473 -5.41 -9.84 8.95
C MET A 473 -4.02 -9.89 9.60
N ASP A 474 -4.00 -10.04 10.92
CA ASP A 474 -2.79 -10.38 11.68
C ASP A 474 -2.60 -11.90 11.64
N LEU A 475 -1.46 -12.37 11.12
CA LEU A 475 -1.16 -13.80 11.02
C LEU A 475 -0.49 -14.33 12.28
N SER A 476 0.09 -13.48 13.14
CA SER A 476 0.71 -13.87 14.42
C SER A 476 -0.27 -14.47 15.43
N HIS A 477 -1.58 -14.37 15.16
CA HIS A 477 -2.64 -14.98 15.95
C HIS A 477 -3.17 -16.30 15.36
N LEU A 478 -2.69 -16.71 14.17
CA LEU A 478 -3.10 -17.93 13.47
C LEU A 478 -1.99 -18.97 13.35
N ILE A 479 -0.73 -18.54 13.42
CA ILE A 479 0.45 -19.42 13.36
C ILE A 479 1.40 -19.17 14.52
N THR A 480 2.11 -20.22 14.91
CA THR A 480 3.19 -20.17 15.89
C THR A 480 4.30 -21.12 15.46
N ASP A 481 5.52 -20.78 15.84
CA ASP A 481 6.67 -21.68 15.78
C ASP A 481 7.34 -21.72 17.18
N CYS A 482 8.12 -22.75 17.48
CA CYS A 482 8.87 -22.86 18.75
C CYS A 482 10.37 -22.56 18.59
N ASP A 483 10.90 -22.67 17.38
CA ASP A 483 12.33 -22.63 17.10
C ASP A 483 12.70 -21.35 16.34
N ASP A 484 11.95 -21.03 15.29
CA ASP A 484 12.12 -19.83 14.46
C ASP A 484 11.25 -18.66 14.96
N ALA A 485 11.71 -17.42 14.79
CA ALA A 485 10.83 -16.27 14.98
C ALA A 485 9.80 -16.18 13.84
N LEU A 486 8.60 -15.68 14.11
CA LEU A 486 7.55 -15.49 13.08
C LEU A 486 7.97 -14.59 11.90
N SER A 487 9.03 -13.79 12.06
CA SER A 487 9.66 -12.99 10.98
C SER A 487 10.58 -13.78 10.04
N GLU A 488 10.98 -15.00 10.43
CA GLU A 488 11.97 -15.84 9.74
C GLU A 488 11.30 -16.93 8.88
N LEU A 489 10.04 -17.24 9.17
CA LEU A 489 9.18 -18.15 8.40
C LEU A 489 8.90 -17.68 6.97
N GLU A 490 8.85 -18.61 6.00
CA GLU A 490 8.39 -18.31 4.64
C GLU A 490 6.86 -18.54 4.53
N ILE A 491 6.09 -17.48 4.29
CA ILE A 491 4.64 -17.58 4.03
C ILE A 491 4.37 -17.39 2.54
N THR A 492 3.78 -18.39 1.88
CA THR A 492 3.47 -18.39 0.45
C THR A 492 2.01 -18.71 0.17
N VAL A 493 1.45 -18.09 -0.88
CA VAL A 493 0.07 -18.32 -1.31
C VAL A 493 0.01 -19.55 -2.22
N ILE A 494 -0.82 -20.54 -1.87
CA ILE A 494 -1.09 -21.73 -2.69
C ILE A 494 -2.24 -21.45 -3.65
N SER A 495 -3.33 -20.87 -3.15
CA SER A 495 -4.51 -20.49 -3.93
C SER A 495 -5.31 -19.39 -3.24
N ALA A 496 -5.82 -18.44 -4.03
CA ALA A 496 -6.61 -17.31 -3.58
C ALA A 496 -7.67 -17.00 -4.66
N GLU A 497 -8.72 -17.82 -4.75
CA GLU A 497 -9.75 -17.63 -5.79
C GLU A 497 -10.57 -16.37 -5.50
N HIS A 498 -10.74 -15.51 -6.51
CA HIS A 498 -11.37 -14.18 -6.40
C HIS A 498 -10.70 -13.19 -5.43
N LEU A 499 -9.47 -13.46 -4.97
CA LEU A 499 -8.79 -12.67 -3.94
C LEU A 499 -7.40 -12.22 -4.37
N VAL A 500 -7.07 -10.96 -4.07
CA VAL A 500 -5.69 -10.45 -4.11
C VAL A 500 -5.17 -10.30 -2.68
N THR A 501 -3.97 -10.82 -2.46
CA THR A 501 -3.36 -10.93 -1.12
C THR A 501 -1.95 -10.33 -1.09
N ILE A 502 -1.67 -9.47 -0.12
CA ILE A 502 -0.35 -8.84 0.07
C ILE A 502 0.14 -9.18 1.48
N ILE A 503 1.20 -9.98 1.58
CA ILE A 503 1.77 -10.45 2.86
C ILE A 503 2.99 -9.61 3.23
N HIS A 504 3.12 -9.28 4.52
CA HIS A 504 4.21 -8.47 5.09
C HIS A 504 4.83 -9.20 6.30
N MET A 505 6.15 -9.30 6.31
CA MET A 505 6.94 -10.00 7.34
C MET A 505 7.72 -8.98 8.20
N THR A 506 7.06 -8.31 9.18
CA THR A 506 7.73 -7.29 10.01
C THR A 506 7.07 -7.00 11.37
N PRO A 507 7.79 -7.19 12.49
CA PRO A 507 8.39 -8.46 12.89
C PRO A 507 7.33 -9.55 13.09
N ASP A 508 6.08 -9.16 13.38
CA ASP A 508 4.92 -10.03 13.40
C ASP A 508 4.33 -10.10 11.96
N PRO A 509 4.01 -11.29 11.43
CA PRO A 509 3.50 -11.43 10.07
C PRO A 509 2.04 -10.96 9.99
N PHE A 510 1.72 -10.20 8.95
CA PHE A 510 0.36 -9.75 8.67
C PHE A 510 0.10 -9.71 7.15
N MET A 511 -1.17 -9.59 6.77
CA MET A 511 -1.55 -9.47 5.38
C MET A 511 -2.73 -8.52 5.14
N TYR A 512 -2.79 -7.98 3.94
CA TYR A 512 -3.99 -7.36 3.37
C TYR A 512 -4.64 -8.32 2.37
N LEU A 513 -5.96 -8.37 2.37
CA LEU A 513 -6.76 -9.11 1.39
C LEU A 513 -7.95 -8.26 0.91
N TYR A 514 -8.28 -8.42 -0.37
CA TYR A 514 -9.41 -7.77 -1.04
C TYR A 514 -9.83 -8.62 -2.25
N SER A 515 -11.02 -8.37 -2.81
CA SER A 515 -11.48 -9.06 -4.02
C SER A 515 -10.63 -8.68 -5.25
N GLU A 516 -10.46 -9.60 -6.19
CA GLU A 516 -9.77 -9.30 -7.47
C GLU A 516 -10.60 -8.37 -8.37
N ASP A 517 -11.92 -8.55 -8.34
CA ASP A 517 -12.93 -7.69 -8.96
C ASP A 517 -13.65 -6.94 -7.82
N PRO A 518 -13.69 -5.59 -7.81
CA PRO A 518 -14.23 -4.84 -6.67
C PRO A 518 -15.70 -5.16 -6.36
N GLU A 519 -16.50 -5.46 -7.38
CA GLU A 519 -17.93 -5.86 -7.33
C GLU A 519 -18.12 -7.40 -7.26
N TRP A 520 -17.17 -8.14 -6.66
CA TRP A 520 -17.34 -9.57 -6.36
C TRP A 520 -17.61 -9.82 -4.88
N PHE A 521 -18.81 -10.30 -4.59
CA PHE A 521 -19.23 -10.85 -3.30
C PHE A 521 -19.47 -12.37 -3.35
N GLY A 522 -19.40 -13.04 -2.20
CA GLY A 522 -19.62 -14.49 -2.08
C GLY A 522 -18.71 -15.19 -1.07
N GLU A 523 -18.75 -16.52 -1.05
CA GLU A 523 -17.85 -17.37 -0.25
C GLU A 523 -16.69 -17.90 -1.11
N THR A 524 -15.46 -17.75 -0.63
CA THR A 524 -14.22 -18.27 -1.23
C THR A 524 -13.24 -18.74 -0.14
N SER A 525 -12.07 -19.26 -0.53
CA SER A 525 -11.05 -19.73 0.41
C SER A 525 -9.63 -19.34 -0.03
N LEU A 526 -8.79 -19.08 0.97
CA LEU A 526 -7.38 -18.76 0.84
C LEU A 526 -6.55 -19.87 1.48
N LEU A 527 -5.66 -20.48 0.70
CA LEU A 527 -4.70 -21.47 1.18
C LEU A 527 -3.29 -20.85 1.21
N LEU A 528 -2.66 -20.85 2.39
CA LEU A 528 -1.29 -20.42 2.61
C LEU A 528 -0.43 -21.63 3.01
N ARG A 529 0.79 -21.76 2.47
CA ARG A 529 1.85 -22.60 3.06
C ARG A 529 2.71 -21.73 3.95
N VAL A 530 2.98 -22.22 5.16
CA VAL A 530 3.96 -21.64 6.09
C VAL A 530 5.10 -22.63 6.25
N VAL A 531 6.34 -22.14 6.24
CA VAL A 531 7.57 -22.93 6.20
C VAL A 531 8.55 -22.39 7.23
N ASP A 532 9.21 -23.28 7.97
CA ASP A 532 10.36 -22.95 8.83
C ASP A 532 11.66 -22.78 8.01
N THR A 533 12.75 -22.42 8.68
CA THR A 533 14.08 -22.27 8.07
C THR A 533 14.77 -23.62 7.78
N GLY A 534 14.31 -24.72 8.38
CA GLY A 534 14.72 -26.10 8.04
C GLY A 534 14.09 -26.65 6.75
N GLY A 535 12.94 -26.12 6.34
CA GLY A 535 12.15 -26.49 5.17
C GLY A 535 10.88 -27.32 5.42
N GLU A 536 10.58 -27.69 6.67
CA GLU A 536 9.29 -28.31 7.02
C GLU A 536 8.17 -27.23 7.06
N GLY A 537 6.91 -27.62 7.28
CA GLY A 537 5.82 -26.63 7.15
C GLY A 537 4.40 -27.16 7.05
N VAL A 538 3.46 -26.25 7.31
CA VAL A 538 2.02 -26.49 7.44
C VAL A 538 1.21 -25.75 6.37
N VAL A 539 -0.06 -26.12 6.19
CA VAL A 539 -1.01 -25.42 5.33
C VAL A 539 -2.12 -24.81 6.18
N LEU A 540 -2.23 -23.48 6.14
CA LEU A 540 -3.31 -22.71 6.76
C LEU A 540 -4.43 -22.52 5.71
N ASN A 541 -5.67 -22.84 6.10
CA ASN A 541 -6.88 -22.59 5.32
C ASN A 541 -7.73 -21.51 5.99
N ILE A 542 -8.00 -20.44 5.24
CA ILE A 542 -8.79 -19.27 5.64
C ILE A 542 -10.07 -19.27 4.81
N SER A 543 -11.23 -19.25 5.47
CA SER A 543 -12.53 -19.14 4.79
C SER A 543 -12.92 -17.66 4.72
N VAL A 544 -13.32 -17.18 3.55
CA VAL A 544 -13.58 -15.76 3.30
C VAL A 544 -14.99 -15.58 2.77
N THR A 545 -15.78 -14.77 3.45
CA THR A 545 -17.10 -14.33 3.00
C THR A 545 -17.04 -12.84 2.67
N ILE A 546 -17.19 -12.49 1.40
CA ILE A 546 -17.35 -11.10 0.99
C ILE A 546 -18.86 -10.80 0.94
N LEU A 547 -19.27 -9.75 1.63
CA LEU A 547 -20.65 -9.26 1.68
C LEU A 547 -20.89 -8.22 0.58
N PRO A 548 -22.07 -8.25 -0.06
CA PRO A 548 -22.42 -7.24 -1.04
C PRO A 548 -22.53 -5.83 -0.44
N VAL A 549 -22.33 -4.82 -1.28
CA VAL A 549 -22.54 -3.40 -0.97
C VAL A 549 -23.43 -2.78 -2.03
N GLU A 550 -24.49 -2.07 -1.62
CA GLU A 550 -25.35 -1.32 -2.53
C GLU A 550 -24.53 -0.33 -3.37
N ASP A 551 -24.39 -0.62 -4.66
CA ASP A 551 -23.64 0.20 -5.60
C ASP A 551 -24.55 1.04 -6.52
N ALA A 552 -23.97 2.01 -7.23
CA ALA A 552 -24.75 2.97 -8.02
C ALA A 552 -24.89 2.53 -9.51
N PRO A 553 -26.06 2.72 -10.16
CA PRO A 553 -26.31 2.19 -11.50
C PRO A 553 -25.32 2.74 -12.53
N VAL A 554 -24.70 1.88 -13.33
CA VAL A 554 -23.65 2.28 -14.28
C VAL A 554 -24.26 2.73 -15.61
N LEU A 555 -23.87 3.90 -16.11
CA LEU A 555 -24.31 4.42 -17.42
C LEU A 555 -23.31 4.14 -18.54
N MET A 556 -23.80 3.55 -19.63
CA MET A 556 -23.10 3.25 -20.89
C MET A 556 -23.74 3.99 -22.08
N ILE A 557 -24.16 5.23 -21.85
CA ILE A 557 -24.80 6.10 -22.85
C ILE A 557 -23.81 6.63 -23.91
N PRO A 558 -24.25 6.89 -25.16
CA PRO A 558 -23.42 7.55 -26.16
C PRO A 558 -23.19 9.03 -25.80
N ASN A 559 -22.03 9.59 -26.18
CA ASN A 559 -21.73 11.01 -25.95
C ASN A 559 -22.57 11.95 -26.85
N VAL A 560 -22.81 11.55 -28.10
CA VAL A 560 -23.49 12.34 -29.13
C VAL A 560 -24.47 11.47 -29.93
N ILE A 561 -25.61 12.04 -30.29
CA ILE A 561 -26.58 11.50 -31.25
C ILE A 561 -26.81 12.57 -32.34
N ASP A 562 -26.26 12.35 -33.54
CA ASP A 562 -26.49 13.22 -34.69
C ASP A 562 -27.74 12.74 -35.49
N MET A 563 -28.62 13.64 -35.89
CA MET A 563 -29.81 13.40 -36.72
C MET A 563 -30.14 14.63 -37.56
N THR A 564 -31.06 14.51 -38.52
CA THR A 564 -31.65 15.67 -39.22
C THR A 564 -32.96 16.08 -38.54
N GLU A 565 -33.46 17.27 -38.85
CA GLU A 565 -34.86 17.61 -38.54
C GLU A 565 -35.85 16.82 -39.42
N ASP A 566 -37.15 16.99 -39.15
CA ASP A 566 -38.32 16.29 -39.74
C ASP A 566 -38.35 14.75 -39.66
N VAL A 567 -37.27 14.12 -39.19
CA VAL A 567 -37.09 12.66 -39.22
C VAL A 567 -36.87 12.13 -37.80
N GLY A 568 -37.91 11.52 -37.24
CA GLY A 568 -37.82 10.80 -35.97
C GLY A 568 -36.80 9.64 -36.01
N ARG A 569 -36.08 9.44 -34.91
CA ARG A 569 -35.01 8.44 -34.78
C ARG A 569 -35.23 7.51 -33.60
N THR A 570 -35.47 6.22 -33.89
CA THR A 570 -35.48 5.15 -32.88
C THR A 570 -34.06 4.70 -32.53
N LEU A 571 -33.82 4.40 -31.25
CA LEU A 571 -32.55 3.97 -30.67
C LEU A 571 -32.78 2.72 -29.81
N ASN A 572 -31.85 1.77 -29.86
CA ASN A 572 -31.79 0.69 -28.87
C ASN A 572 -31.01 1.21 -27.64
N VAL A 573 -31.63 1.12 -26.48
CA VAL A 573 -31.11 1.58 -25.18
C VAL A 573 -30.95 0.44 -24.17
N SER A 574 -31.20 -0.82 -24.55
CA SER A 574 -31.21 -2.01 -23.66
C SER A 574 -29.85 -2.37 -23.03
N ALA A 575 -28.80 -1.61 -23.33
CA ALA A 575 -27.45 -1.74 -22.78
C ALA A 575 -26.84 -0.36 -22.46
N TRP A 576 -27.67 0.67 -22.30
CA TRP A 576 -27.23 2.03 -21.90
C TRP A 576 -27.10 2.19 -20.38
N TRP A 577 -27.62 1.23 -19.61
CA TRP A 577 -27.48 1.14 -18.17
C TRP A 577 -27.48 -0.32 -17.71
N SER A 578 -26.83 -0.57 -16.59
CA SER A 578 -26.82 -1.84 -15.88
C SER A 578 -26.46 -1.57 -14.43
N ASP A 579 -26.94 -2.42 -13.53
CA ASP A 579 -26.49 -2.40 -12.14
C ASP A 579 -25.42 -3.47 -11.87
N PRO A 580 -24.42 -3.21 -11.01
CA PRO A 580 -23.62 -4.26 -10.41
C PRO A 580 -24.48 -5.22 -9.56
N ASP A 581 -25.48 -4.72 -8.83
CA ASP A 581 -26.28 -5.52 -7.90
C ASP A 581 -27.26 -6.48 -8.63
N PRO A 582 -27.12 -7.81 -8.47
CA PRO A 582 -27.78 -8.78 -9.33
C PRO A 582 -29.23 -9.08 -8.91
N GLY A 583 -30.13 -8.15 -9.23
CA GLY A 583 -31.57 -8.33 -9.07
C GLY A 583 -32.41 -7.06 -9.16
N GLU A 584 -31.78 -5.89 -9.14
CA GLU A 584 -32.47 -4.63 -8.92
C GLU A 584 -33.31 -4.09 -10.08
N VAL A 585 -34.30 -3.27 -9.72
CA VAL A 585 -35.39 -2.83 -10.62
C VAL A 585 -35.22 -1.36 -10.98
N LEU A 586 -34.29 -1.12 -11.92
CA LEU A 586 -33.90 0.23 -12.35
C LEU A 586 -35.06 1.06 -12.91
N GLU A 587 -35.44 2.13 -12.20
CA GLU A 587 -36.23 3.23 -12.73
C GLU A 587 -35.36 4.18 -13.58
N VAL A 588 -35.90 4.64 -14.71
CA VAL A 588 -35.17 5.47 -15.69
C VAL A 588 -35.99 6.69 -16.06
N THR A 589 -35.37 7.87 -15.99
CA THR A 589 -35.97 9.14 -16.43
C THR A 589 -35.07 9.85 -17.43
N VAL A 590 -35.68 10.47 -18.45
CA VAL A 590 -34.96 11.20 -19.51
C VAL A 590 -35.59 12.57 -19.66
N ASN A 591 -34.81 13.62 -19.40
CA ASN A 591 -35.26 15.01 -19.45
C ASN A 591 -34.44 15.81 -20.48
N VAL A 592 -35.09 16.57 -21.35
CA VAL A 592 -34.40 17.42 -22.34
C VAL A 592 -33.99 18.77 -21.72
N SER A 593 -32.81 19.27 -22.04
CA SER A 593 -32.41 20.65 -21.76
C SER A 593 -31.54 21.25 -22.87
N GLY A 594 -31.61 22.57 -23.07
CA GLY A 594 -31.00 23.24 -24.23
C GLY A 594 -31.86 23.16 -25.50
N GLY A 595 -31.41 23.83 -26.57
CA GLY A 595 -32.12 23.95 -27.85
C GLY A 595 -33.25 25.01 -27.87
N LYS A 596 -34.06 24.98 -28.95
CA LYS A 596 -35.42 25.55 -28.98
C LYS A 596 -36.33 24.70 -28.05
N VAL A 597 -37.61 25.03 -27.94
CA VAL A 597 -38.62 24.00 -27.58
C VAL A 597 -38.95 23.22 -28.86
N GLY A 598 -39.09 21.89 -28.76
CA GLY A 598 -39.49 21.03 -29.89
C GLY A 598 -38.65 19.78 -30.10
N LEU A 599 -38.33 19.04 -29.02
CA LEU A 599 -37.76 17.70 -29.08
C LEU A 599 -38.30 16.90 -27.89
N GLU A 600 -39.05 15.83 -28.14
CA GLU A 600 -39.59 14.96 -27.09
C GLU A 600 -39.00 13.53 -27.19
N PRO A 601 -38.44 12.98 -26.09
CA PRO A 601 -37.96 11.61 -26.02
C PRO A 601 -39.03 10.66 -25.47
N TYR A 602 -39.42 9.66 -26.25
CA TYR A 602 -40.31 8.60 -25.80
C TYR A 602 -39.50 7.34 -25.44
N LEU A 603 -39.48 6.96 -24.16
CA LEU A 603 -38.74 5.80 -23.66
C LEU A 603 -39.68 4.62 -23.39
N ASP A 604 -39.42 3.49 -24.06
CA ASP A 604 -40.03 2.19 -23.78
C ASP A 604 -38.98 1.26 -23.15
N ILE A 605 -38.99 1.19 -21.82
CA ILE A 605 -38.10 0.34 -21.02
C ILE A 605 -38.37 -1.16 -21.29
N ALA A 606 -39.61 -1.54 -21.56
CA ALA A 606 -40.01 -2.95 -21.70
C ALA A 606 -39.52 -3.56 -23.04
N ASN A 607 -39.43 -2.75 -24.09
CA ASN A 607 -38.83 -3.14 -25.38
C ASN A 607 -37.34 -2.72 -25.51
N GLY A 608 -36.80 -1.96 -24.54
CA GLY A 608 -35.41 -1.51 -24.55
C GLY A 608 -35.12 -0.46 -25.64
N THR A 609 -36.10 0.39 -25.96
CA THR A 609 -36.01 1.36 -27.06
C THR A 609 -36.38 2.77 -26.64
N MET A 610 -35.71 3.77 -27.21
CA MET A 610 -36.07 5.18 -27.09
C MET A 610 -36.27 5.78 -28.48
N GLU A 611 -37.35 6.53 -28.67
CA GLU A 611 -37.63 7.29 -29.89
C GLU A 611 -37.41 8.78 -29.63
N LEU A 612 -36.71 9.45 -30.52
CA LEU A 612 -36.50 10.90 -30.50
C LEU A 612 -37.24 11.51 -31.69
N VAL A 613 -38.20 12.41 -31.44
CA VAL A 613 -38.95 13.10 -32.48
C VAL A 613 -38.78 14.62 -32.28
N PRO A 614 -38.15 15.34 -33.23
CA PRO A 614 -38.22 16.79 -33.25
C PRO A 614 -39.59 17.25 -33.75
N ASP A 615 -40.03 18.42 -33.29
CA ASP A 615 -41.07 19.16 -34.01
C ASP A 615 -40.53 19.60 -35.39
N PRO A 616 -41.38 19.85 -36.40
CA PRO A 616 -40.95 20.43 -37.68
C PRO A 616 -40.29 21.80 -37.50
N ASP A 617 -39.38 22.17 -38.40
CA ASP A 617 -38.65 23.45 -38.38
C ASP A 617 -37.71 23.59 -37.13
N VAL A 618 -37.21 22.48 -36.53
CA VAL A 618 -36.41 22.46 -35.27
C VAL A 618 -35.03 21.77 -35.37
N TRP A 619 -34.06 22.54 -35.89
CA TRP A 619 -32.63 22.24 -35.83
C TRP A 619 -31.92 22.77 -34.56
N GLY A 620 -30.71 22.24 -34.29
CA GLY A 620 -29.77 22.75 -33.26
C GLY A 620 -29.23 21.72 -32.28
N THR A 621 -28.60 22.18 -31.20
CA THR A 621 -28.01 21.34 -30.15
C THR A 621 -28.91 21.26 -28.91
N PHE A 622 -29.33 20.05 -28.58
CA PHE A 622 -30.12 19.68 -27.42
C PHE A 622 -29.32 18.75 -26.50
N PHE A 623 -29.79 18.50 -25.29
CA PHE A 623 -29.15 17.55 -24.38
C PHE A 623 -30.17 16.69 -23.64
N LEU A 624 -30.06 15.36 -23.81
CA LEU A 624 -30.81 14.40 -23.00
C LEU A 624 -30.06 14.19 -21.69
N ASN A 625 -30.74 14.39 -20.58
CA ASN A 625 -30.20 14.22 -19.23
C ASN A 625 -30.89 12.95 -18.70
N VAL A 626 -30.13 11.85 -18.66
CA VAL A 626 -30.60 10.50 -18.34
C VAL A 626 -30.24 10.22 -16.88
N THR A 627 -31.22 9.94 -16.04
CA THR A 627 -31.03 9.53 -14.65
C THR A 627 -31.60 8.14 -14.45
N VAL A 628 -30.78 7.24 -13.91
CA VAL A 628 -31.13 5.85 -13.56
C VAL A 628 -31.00 5.68 -12.06
N SER A 629 -31.93 4.94 -11.45
CA SER A 629 -32.01 4.71 -10.00
C SER A 629 -32.56 3.31 -9.72
N ASP A 630 -31.85 2.57 -8.90
CA ASP A 630 -32.20 1.32 -8.21
C ASP A 630 -33.38 1.53 -7.22
N GLY A 631 -33.26 2.52 -6.34
CA GLY A 631 -34.24 2.89 -5.32
C GLY A 631 -33.64 3.60 -4.11
N GLU A 632 -32.36 3.37 -3.80
CA GLU A 632 -31.57 4.04 -2.77
C GLU A 632 -30.56 5.05 -3.37
N LEU A 633 -29.87 4.67 -4.46
CA LEU A 633 -28.86 5.43 -5.18
C LEU A 633 -29.36 5.89 -6.57
N ASN A 634 -28.53 6.66 -7.28
CA ASN A 634 -28.80 7.09 -8.65
C ASN A 634 -27.55 7.62 -9.37
N THR A 635 -27.52 7.42 -10.68
CA THR A 635 -26.49 7.97 -11.57
C THR A 635 -27.13 8.81 -12.67
N THR A 636 -26.55 9.97 -12.96
CA THR A 636 -27.03 10.89 -14.00
C THR A 636 -25.95 11.16 -15.05
N GLY A 637 -26.31 10.96 -16.32
CA GLY A 637 -25.47 11.21 -17.48
C GLY A 637 -26.12 12.16 -18.49
N ARG A 638 -25.34 12.64 -19.46
CA ARG A 638 -25.80 13.63 -20.44
C ARG A 638 -25.35 13.29 -21.85
N ILE A 639 -26.30 13.20 -22.77
CA ILE A 639 -26.08 12.97 -24.20
C ILE A 639 -26.30 14.29 -24.94
N GLU A 640 -25.37 14.68 -25.81
CA GLU A 640 -25.60 15.76 -26.78
C GLU A 640 -26.41 15.23 -27.96
N VAL A 641 -27.53 15.87 -28.29
CA VAL A 641 -28.28 15.58 -29.53
C VAL A 641 -28.04 16.73 -30.49
N ARG A 642 -27.55 16.43 -31.68
CA ARG A 642 -27.35 17.40 -32.75
C ARG A 642 -28.39 17.14 -33.83
N ILE A 643 -29.23 18.13 -34.06
CA ILE A 643 -30.19 18.13 -35.15
C ILE A 643 -29.62 19.04 -36.23
N GLU A 644 -29.09 18.44 -37.29
CA GLU A 644 -28.60 19.13 -38.47
C GLU A 644 -29.79 19.69 -39.25
N GLY A 645 -29.69 20.96 -39.62
CA GLY A 645 -30.75 21.63 -40.36
C GLY A 645 -30.78 21.22 -41.83
N VAL A 646 -31.97 21.15 -42.43
CA VAL A 646 -32.20 20.75 -43.81
C VAL A 646 -33.00 21.85 -44.51
N ASN A 647 -32.45 22.45 -45.56
CA ASN A 647 -33.06 23.61 -46.23
C ASN A 647 -34.50 23.34 -46.70
N ASP A 648 -35.44 24.12 -46.17
CA ASP A 648 -36.85 24.04 -46.51
C ASP A 648 -37.19 24.94 -47.73
N PRO A 649 -37.90 24.46 -48.76
CA PRO A 649 -38.28 25.30 -49.89
C PRO A 649 -39.21 26.47 -49.49
N PRO A 650 -39.02 27.68 -50.06
CA PRO A 650 -39.78 28.86 -49.67
C PRO A 650 -41.29 28.73 -49.97
N ARG A 651 -42.12 29.29 -49.09
CA ARG A 651 -43.60 29.23 -49.15
C ARG A 651 -44.22 30.63 -49.17
N ALA A 652 -45.39 30.77 -49.82
CA ALA A 652 -46.14 32.02 -49.94
C ALA A 652 -47.64 31.74 -50.03
N GLU A 653 -48.47 32.77 -49.94
CA GLU A 653 -49.92 32.70 -50.22
C GLU A 653 -50.19 32.63 -51.75
N ASP A 654 -51.35 32.07 -52.12
CA ASP A 654 -51.77 31.99 -53.53
C ASP A 654 -51.97 33.40 -54.14
N PRO A 655 -51.36 33.72 -55.31
CA PRO A 655 -51.47 35.05 -55.90
C PRO A 655 -52.88 35.34 -56.45
N PRO A 656 -53.39 36.58 -56.32
CA PRO A 656 -54.68 36.96 -56.87
C PRO A 656 -54.65 37.01 -58.40
N PRO A 657 -55.80 36.78 -59.09
CA PRO A 657 -55.87 36.85 -60.55
C PRO A 657 -55.63 38.29 -61.04
N LEU A 658 -54.64 38.45 -61.92
CA LEU A 658 -54.20 39.75 -62.42
C LEU A 658 -55.14 40.28 -63.50
N ARG A 659 -55.21 41.60 -63.62
CA ARG A 659 -55.86 42.30 -64.73
C ARG A 659 -54.82 43.14 -65.42
N LEU A 660 -54.58 42.81 -66.68
CA LEU A 660 -53.61 43.47 -67.54
C LEU A 660 -54.39 44.24 -68.62
N VAL A 661 -53.71 45.20 -69.23
CA VAL A 661 -54.16 45.95 -70.40
C VAL A 661 -53.06 45.78 -71.43
N GLU A 662 -53.38 45.55 -72.70
CA GLU A 662 -52.34 45.51 -73.75
C GLU A 662 -51.68 46.88 -73.93
N ASP A 663 -50.50 46.90 -74.53
CA ASP A 663 -49.55 48.03 -74.56
C ASP A 663 -49.05 48.59 -73.19
N GLU A 664 -49.78 48.40 -72.10
CA GLU A 664 -49.38 48.87 -70.77
C GLU A 664 -48.35 47.96 -70.07
N THR A 665 -47.49 48.57 -69.25
CA THR A 665 -46.67 47.83 -68.28
C THR A 665 -47.45 47.62 -66.99
N TYR A 666 -47.60 46.37 -66.57
CA TYR A 666 -48.10 46.04 -65.24
C TYR A 666 -46.95 45.78 -64.25
N LEU A 667 -47.16 46.14 -62.99
CA LEU A 667 -46.26 45.86 -61.87
C LEU A 667 -47.04 45.12 -60.77
N PHE A 668 -46.53 43.97 -60.34
CA PHE A 668 -47.05 43.19 -59.22
C PHE A 668 -46.07 43.23 -58.05
N ASP A 669 -46.61 43.49 -56.86
CA ASP A 669 -45.90 43.47 -55.58
C ASP A 669 -45.83 42.03 -55.05
N LEU A 670 -44.64 41.43 -55.07
CA LEU A 670 -44.40 40.05 -54.64
C LEU A 670 -44.35 39.91 -53.11
N ASP A 671 -44.16 41.01 -52.36
CA ASP A 671 -44.22 40.96 -50.90
C ASP A 671 -45.68 40.83 -50.44
N SER A 672 -46.66 41.20 -51.29
CA SER A 672 -48.09 41.13 -50.99
C SER A 672 -48.64 39.71 -50.77
N ILE A 673 -47.92 38.67 -51.24
CA ILE A 673 -48.25 37.25 -51.00
C ILE A 673 -47.48 36.64 -49.81
N SER A 674 -46.83 37.47 -48.99
CA SER A 674 -46.07 37.06 -47.79
C SER A 674 -45.09 35.89 -48.04
N PRO A 675 -44.14 36.03 -48.99
CA PRO A 675 -43.14 35.00 -49.25
C PRO A 675 -42.21 34.84 -48.04
N ILE A 676 -42.14 33.64 -47.49
CA ILE A 676 -41.36 33.30 -46.30
C ILE A 676 -40.54 32.02 -46.51
N ASP A 677 -39.44 31.99 -45.78
CA ASP A 677 -38.43 30.95 -45.77
C ASP A 677 -38.23 30.53 -44.30
N VAL A 678 -37.99 29.25 -44.03
CA VAL A 678 -37.95 28.71 -42.65
C VAL A 678 -36.65 29.11 -41.94
N GLU A 679 -35.54 29.09 -42.67
CA GLU A 679 -34.21 29.49 -42.20
C GLU A 679 -34.06 31.02 -42.18
N GLY A 680 -34.91 31.72 -42.94
CA GLY A 680 -34.90 33.16 -43.13
C GLY A 680 -33.97 33.60 -44.27
N GLU A 681 -33.72 32.73 -45.26
CA GLU A 681 -32.92 33.04 -46.44
C GLU A 681 -33.58 34.10 -47.34
N THR A 682 -32.80 34.61 -48.31
CA THR A 682 -33.29 35.56 -49.30
C THR A 682 -33.95 34.82 -50.46
N ILE A 683 -35.25 35.01 -50.63
CA ILE A 683 -36.01 34.46 -51.75
C ILE A 683 -35.73 35.26 -53.03
N PHE A 684 -35.37 34.54 -54.09
CA PHE A 684 -35.18 35.01 -55.45
C PHE A 684 -36.34 34.55 -56.34
N PHE A 685 -36.86 35.46 -57.16
CA PHE A 685 -37.96 35.18 -58.09
C PHE A 685 -37.46 35.08 -59.53
N SER A 686 -37.97 34.12 -60.30
CA SER A 686 -37.66 33.97 -61.72
C SER A 686 -38.84 33.41 -62.52
N LEU A 687 -38.88 33.63 -63.83
CA LEU A 687 -39.91 33.06 -64.69
C LEU A 687 -39.62 31.58 -64.95
N ALA A 688 -40.47 30.70 -64.43
CA ALA A 688 -40.36 29.25 -64.64
C ALA A 688 -41.09 28.80 -65.92
N ASN A 689 -42.25 29.41 -66.22
CA ASN A 689 -42.97 29.23 -67.48
C ASN A 689 -43.63 30.54 -67.91
N GLY A 690 -43.49 30.88 -69.19
CA GLY A 690 -44.09 32.06 -69.79
C GLY A 690 -45.54 31.84 -70.26
N SER A 691 -46.05 32.81 -71.01
CA SER A 691 -47.33 32.74 -71.70
C SER A 691 -47.18 33.39 -73.08
N ASP A 692 -47.81 32.84 -74.11
CA ASP A 692 -47.65 33.35 -75.48
C ASP A 692 -48.16 34.80 -75.63
N LEU A 693 -49.13 35.23 -74.81
CA LEU A 693 -49.65 36.60 -74.74
C LEU A 693 -48.69 37.62 -74.06
N ILE A 694 -47.58 37.16 -73.46
CA ILE A 694 -46.72 38.00 -72.61
C ILE A 694 -45.32 38.15 -73.20
N ARG A 695 -45.09 39.30 -73.84
CA ARG A 695 -43.81 39.70 -74.47
C ARG A 695 -42.63 39.73 -73.51
N THR A 696 -42.82 40.10 -72.24
CA THR A 696 -41.73 40.12 -71.25
C THR A 696 -42.25 40.02 -69.81
N VAL A 697 -41.66 39.11 -69.03
CA VAL A 697 -41.66 39.16 -67.56
C VAL A 697 -40.25 39.45 -67.08
N SER A 698 -40.11 40.29 -66.06
CA SER A 698 -38.81 40.69 -65.49
C SER A 698 -38.94 41.11 -64.03
N PHE A 699 -37.86 41.00 -63.26
CA PHE A 699 -37.83 41.29 -61.83
C PHE A 699 -36.83 42.45 -61.59
N PRO A 700 -37.24 43.72 -61.75
CA PRO A 700 -36.32 44.86 -61.73
C PRO A 700 -35.75 45.17 -60.33
N GLU A 701 -36.52 44.87 -59.28
CA GLU A 701 -36.12 44.99 -57.87
C GLU A 701 -36.69 43.76 -57.13
N ASN A 702 -36.01 43.28 -56.07
CA ASN A 702 -36.52 42.15 -55.29
C ASN A 702 -37.81 42.59 -54.57
N GLY A 703 -38.87 41.78 -54.67
CA GLY A 703 -40.23 42.17 -54.24
C GLY A 703 -41.11 42.76 -55.36
N THR A 704 -40.62 42.96 -56.60
CA THR A 704 -41.46 43.44 -57.72
C THR A 704 -41.31 42.59 -58.99
N MET A 705 -42.44 42.14 -59.53
CA MET A 705 -42.54 41.53 -60.87
C MET A 705 -43.11 42.53 -61.87
N LYS A 706 -42.39 42.81 -62.96
CA LYS A 706 -42.87 43.57 -64.11
C LYS A 706 -43.36 42.62 -65.21
N ILE A 707 -44.59 42.84 -65.68
CA ILE A 707 -45.22 42.13 -66.80
C ILE A 707 -45.48 43.14 -67.94
N VAL A 708 -45.21 42.72 -69.17
CA VAL A 708 -45.53 43.47 -70.40
C VAL A 708 -46.15 42.48 -71.40
N PRO A 709 -47.44 42.64 -71.77
CA PRO A 709 -48.07 41.95 -72.89
C PRO A 709 -47.31 42.12 -74.22
N PHE A 710 -47.66 41.31 -75.22
CA PHE A 710 -47.49 41.78 -76.59
C PHE A 710 -48.50 42.92 -76.88
N PRO A 711 -48.15 43.87 -77.77
CA PRO A 711 -49.17 44.70 -78.43
C PRO A 711 -50.20 43.79 -79.12
N ASP A 712 -51.42 44.28 -79.28
CA ASP A 712 -52.47 43.65 -80.09
C ASP A 712 -53.01 42.28 -79.54
N ASP A 713 -52.52 41.81 -78.38
CA ASP A 713 -52.70 40.45 -77.86
C ASP A 713 -53.53 40.42 -76.54
N PHE A 714 -54.85 40.28 -76.67
CA PHE A 714 -55.79 40.22 -75.53
C PHE A 714 -56.28 38.81 -75.19
N GLY A 715 -56.71 38.60 -73.94
CA GLY A 715 -57.34 37.35 -73.49
C GLY A 715 -56.92 36.87 -72.10
N ALA A 716 -57.35 35.65 -71.74
CA ALA A 716 -57.01 35.02 -70.47
C ALA A 716 -55.82 34.06 -70.63
N GLY A 717 -54.91 34.05 -69.65
CA GLY A 717 -53.74 33.19 -69.64
C GLY A 717 -53.20 32.93 -68.24
N GLU A 718 -52.13 32.14 -68.17
CA GLU A 718 -51.37 31.87 -66.95
C GLU A 718 -49.87 31.99 -67.21
N LEU A 719 -49.10 32.27 -66.16
CA LEU A 719 -47.64 32.18 -66.14
C LEU A 719 -47.17 31.60 -64.80
N THR A 720 -45.99 30.96 -64.78
CA THR A 720 -45.44 30.33 -63.58
C THR A 720 -44.16 31.03 -63.14
N VAL A 721 -44.11 31.45 -61.89
CA VAL A 721 -42.93 32.04 -61.24
C VAL A 721 -42.32 31.01 -60.29
N SER A 722 -41.01 30.81 -60.35
CA SER A 722 -40.28 30.07 -59.32
C SER A 722 -39.92 31.01 -58.17
N MET A 723 -40.17 30.57 -56.94
CA MET A 723 -39.45 31.06 -55.76
C MET A 723 -38.27 30.12 -55.52
N ARG A 724 -37.07 30.67 -55.32
CA ARG A 724 -35.87 29.91 -54.96
C ARG A 724 -35.16 30.62 -53.82
N ASP A 725 -34.80 29.90 -52.78
CA ASP A 725 -33.96 30.41 -51.69
C ASP A 725 -32.48 30.56 -52.15
N ALA A 726 -31.56 30.86 -51.23
CA ALA A 726 -30.15 31.02 -51.59
C ALA A 726 -29.45 29.66 -51.75
N SER A 727 -29.70 28.72 -50.84
CA SER A 727 -29.05 27.41 -50.72
C SER A 727 -29.48 26.40 -51.80
N GLY A 728 -30.73 26.43 -52.25
CA GLY A 728 -31.19 25.92 -53.54
C GLY A 728 -32.56 25.24 -53.61
N GLY A 729 -33.40 25.31 -52.58
CA GLY A 729 -34.78 24.84 -52.62
C GLY A 729 -35.66 25.69 -53.56
N ILE A 730 -36.72 25.08 -54.10
CA ILE A 730 -37.57 25.71 -55.14
C ILE A 730 -39.04 25.39 -54.90
N ALA A 731 -39.88 26.43 -54.95
CA ALA A 731 -41.33 26.35 -55.04
C ALA A 731 -41.86 27.11 -56.26
N PHE A 732 -43.13 26.92 -56.61
CA PHE A 732 -43.75 27.50 -57.82
C PHE A 732 -45.08 28.18 -57.51
N LEU A 733 -45.32 29.32 -58.16
CA LEU A 733 -46.55 30.13 -58.06
C LEU A 733 -47.19 30.27 -59.45
N VAL A 734 -48.51 30.08 -59.55
CA VAL A 734 -49.25 30.18 -60.82
C VAL A 734 -50.08 31.46 -60.87
N PHE A 735 -49.57 32.46 -61.60
CA PHE A 735 -50.25 33.73 -61.81
C PHE A 735 -51.23 33.61 -62.96
N HIS A 736 -52.51 33.57 -62.64
CA HIS A 736 -53.61 33.68 -63.60
C HIS A 736 -53.82 35.15 -63.97
N PHE A 737 -54.05 35.46 -65.23
CA PHE A 737 -54.28 36.84 -65.69
C PHE A 737 -55.35 36.93 -66.79
N ASN A 738 -55.91 38.12 -66.95
CA ASN A 738 -56.69 38.48 -68.15
C ASN A 738 -56.25 39.85 -68.66
N ILE A 739 -55.86 39.91 -69.93
CA ILE A 739 -55.53 41.11 -70.70
C ILE A 739 -56.81 41.66 -71.34
N THR A 740 -57.05 42.96 -71.24
CA THR A 740 -58.16 43.65 -71.92
C THR A 740 -57.66 44.49 -73.08
N ALA A 741 -58.39 44.44 -74.20
CA ALA A 741 -58.07 45.14 -75.43
C ALA A 741 -58.11 46.68 -75.31
N VAL A 742 -57.39 47.38 -76.18
CA VAL A 742 -57.29 48.84 -76.29
C VAL A 742 -57.41 49.28 -77.74
N ASN A 743 -58.42 50.09 -78.04
CA ASN A 743 -58.76 50.51 -79.41
C ASN A 743 -57.61 51.23 -80.14
N ASP A 744 -57.08 50.61 -81.19
CA ASP A 744 -56.11 51.19 -82.12
C ASP A 744 -56.76 51.97 -83.28
N PRO A 745 -56.02 52.83 -84.03
CA PRO A 745 -56.58 53.56 -85.17
C PRO A 745 -56.50 52.80 -86.52
N PRO A 746 -57.52 52.87 -87.38
CA PRO A 746 -57.56 52.12 -88.64
C PRO A 746 -56.47 52.53 -89.64
N PHE A 747 -55.92 51.56 -90.36
CA PHE A 747 -54.87 51.74 -91.35
C PHE A 747 -55.41 51.73 -92.80
N LEU A 748 -55.05 52.77 -93.58
CA LEU A 748 -55.41 52.89 -95.00
C LEU A 748 -54.16 52.99 -95.88
N MET A 749 -53.96 52.01 -96.77
CA MET A 749 -52.92 52.03 -97.81
C MET A 749 -53.51 52.31 -99.20
N THR A 750 -52.79 53.10 -100.00
CA THR A 750 -53.16 53.48 -101.38
C THR A 750 -51.92 53.44 -102.29
N PRO A 751 -52.07 53.24 -103.62
CA PRO A 751 -50.96 53.26 -104.57
C PRO A 751 -50.08 54.51 -104.48
N GLU A 752 -48.77 54.32 -104.61
CA GLU A 752 -47.73 55.36 -104.47
C GLU A 752 -47.89 56.53 -105.47
N ASN A 753 -48.57 56.30 -106.59
CA ASN A 753 -49.02 57.34 -107.52
C ASN A 753 -50.52 57.18 -107.84
N TRP A 754 -51.39 57.24 -106.83
CA TRP A 754 -52.84 57.13 -107.03
C TRP A 754 -53.38 58.31 -107.86
N THR A 755 -53.41 58.12 -109.18
CA THR A 755 -53.95 59.07 -110.17
C THR A 755 -55.07 58.41 -110.98
N VAL A 756 -56.15 59.16 -111.21
CA VAL A 756 -57.30 58.75 -112.03
C VAL A 756 -57.49 59.77 -113.14
N TYR A 757 -57.63 59.28 -114.36
CA TYR A 757 -57.95 60.08 -115.54
C TYR A 757 -59.40 59.86 -115.94
N LEU A 758 -60.15 60.93 -116.17
CA LEU A 758 -61.56 60.91 -116.61
C LEU A 758 -61.87 62.06 -117.58
N LYS A 759 -62.94 61.96 -118.34
CA LYS A 759 -63.47 63.04 -119.19
C LYS A 759 -64.61 63.77 -118.48
N ARG A 760 -64.98 64.96 -118.97
CA ARG A 760 -66.10 65.73 -118.44
C ARG A 760 -67.41 64.95 -118.63
N GLY A 761 -68.20 64.79 -117.56
CA GLY A 761 -69.39 63.94 -117.55
C GLY A 761 -69.13 62.45 -117.30
N GLU A 762 -67.87 62.02 -117.19
CA GLU A 762 -67.52 60.64 -116.87
C GLU A 762 -67.53 60.40 -115.35
N GLU A 763 -67.88 59.18 -114.94
CA GLU A 763 -67.79 58.73 -113.56
C GLU A 763 -67.01 57.42 -113.45
N ARG A 764 -66.30 57.25 -112.34
CA ARG A 764 -65.55 56.03 -112.02
C ARG A 764 -65.91 55.57 -110.63
N ARG A 765 -66.20 54.28 -110.53
CA ARG A 765 -66.37 53.58 -109.25
C ARG A 765 -65.09 52.81 -108.97
N ILE A 766 -64.57 52.95 -107.75
CA ILE A 766 -63.36 52.29 -107.27
C ILE A 766 -63.76 51.60 -105.97
N ASP A 767 -63.53 50.30 -105.91
CA ASP A 767 -63.60 49.57 -104.65
C ASP A 767 -62.26 49.75 -103.93
N LEU A 768 -62.27 50.20 -102.67
CA LEU A 768 -61.06 50.19 -101.83
C LEU A 768 -60.92 48.87 -101.07
N SER A 769 -61.84 47.90 -101.22
CA SER A 769 -61.80 46.64 -100.46
C SER A 769 -60.81 45.59 -100.99
N GLY A 770 -59.79 45.97 -101.74
CA GLY A 770 -58.88 45.01 -102.35
C GLY A 770 -57.67 45.62 -103.06
N TYR A 771 -56.66 44.78 -103.30
CA TYR A 771 -55.38 45.19 -103.87
C TYR A 771 -55.55 46.02 -105.16
N PRO A 772 -54.91 47.20 -105.29
CA PRO A 772 -53.76 47.70 -104.49
C PRO A 772 -54.12 48.57 -103.27
N PHE A 773 -55.31 48.39 -102.68
CA PHE A 773 -55.72 49.04 -101.43
C PHE A 773 -55.71 48.05 -100.26
N ILE A 774 -55.39 48.55 -99.07
CA ILE A 774 -55.52 47.85 -97.78
C ILE A 774 -56.22 48.80 -96.81
N PHE A 775 -57.15 48.27 -96.03
CA PHE A 775 -58.10 48.99 -95.18
C PHE A 775 -58.40 48.08 -93.98
N GLU A 776 -57.48 48.08 -93.02
CA GLU A 776 -57.43 47.10 -91.92
C GLU A 776 -57.35 47.84 -90.59
N ASP A 777 -57.79 47.18 -89.53
CA ASP A 777 -57.83 47.66 -88.16
C ASP A 777 -57.52 46.45 -87.25
N VAL A 778 -57.08 46.70 -86.01
CA VAL A 778 -56.58 45.67 -85.09
C VAL A 778 -57.74 45.10 -84.27
N ASP A 779 -58.59 45.98 -83.72
CA ASP A 779 -59.77 45.62 -82.94
C ASP A 779 -60.97 45.29 -83.84
N ASP A 780 -61.21 46.14 -84.84
CA ASP A 780 -62.49 46.19 -85.55
C ASP A 780 -62.45 45.54 -86.94
N ALA A 781 -63.54 44.88 -87.31
CA ALA A 781 -63.62 44.24 -88.60
C ALA A 781 -63.71 45.28 -89.74
N PRO A 782 -63.07 45.07 -90.91
CA PRO A 782 -63.16 46.00 -92.06
C PRO A 782 -64.57 46.28 -92.61
N SER A 783 -65.60 45.60 -92.10
CA SER A 783 -67.02 45.88 -92.34
C SER A 783 -67.57 47.08 -91.57
N ASP A 784 -66.95 47.42 -90.44
CA ASP A 784 -67.49 48.34 -89.44
C ASP A 784 -66.77 49.71 -89.50
N LEU A 785 -65.63 49.77 -90.20
CA LEU A 785 -64.90 51.00 -90.54
C LEU A 785 -65.65 51.88 -91.55
N VAL A 786 -65.74 53.18 -91.25
CA VAL A 786 -66.42 54.18 -92.08
C VAL A 786 -65.42 54.94 -92.95
N LEU A 787 -65.51 54.75 -94.27
CA LEU A 787 -64.69 55.49 -95.24
C LEU A 787 -65.27 56.89 -95.52
N HIS A 788 -64.49 57.93 -95.26
CA HIS A 788 -64.82 59.32 -95.56
C HIS A 788 -64.07 59.82 -96.81
N CYS A 789 -64.70 60.71 -97.59
CA CYS A 789 -64.03 61.40 -98.70
C CYS A 789 -64.25 62.93 -98.65
N GLY A 790 -63.21 63.70 -98.98
CA GLY A 790 -63.14 65.15 -98.71
C GLY A 790 -63.60 66.09 -99.82
N SER A 791 -64.34 65.61 -100.84
CA SER A 791 -64.69 66.41 -102.02
C SER A 791 -66.15 66.27 -102.45
N GLY A 792 -66.76 67.36 -102.90
CA GLY A 792 -68.10 67.33 -103.53
C GLY A 792 -68.15 66.63 -104.90
N TRP A 793 -67.01 66.11 -105.39
CA TRP A 793 -66.92 65.29 -106.61
C TRP A 793 -66.85 63.78 -106.30
N CYS A 794 -66.76 63.40 -105.03
CA CYS A 794 -66.80 62.00 -104.58
C CYS A 794 -68.06 61.71 -103.75
N SER A 795 -68.40 60.44 -103.66
CA SER A 795 -69.40 59.89 -102.74
C SER A 795 -68.96 58.48 -102.35
N VAL A 796 -69.26 58.06 -101.12
CA VAL A 796 -68.84 56.78 -100.56
C VAL A 796 -70.07 55.95 -100.20
N ASN A 797 -70.00 54.63 -100.37
CA ASN A 797 -71.02 53.69 -99.95
C ASN A 797 -70.36 52.34 -99.63
N GLY A 798 -70.11 52.07 -98.35
CA GLY A 798 -69.15 51.05 -97.92
C GLY A 798 -67.75 51.36 -98.47
N SER A 799 -67.00 50.33 -98.85
CA SER A 799 -65.69 50.45 -99.51
C SER A 799 -65.71 51.15 -100.88
N TRP A 800 -66.88 51.35 -101.49
CA TRP A 800 -67.00 51.86 -102.85
C TRP A 800 -67.00 53.38 -102.91
N VAL A 801 -65.90 53.94 -103.42
CA VAL A 801 -65.80 55.35 -103.82
C VAL A 801 -66.36 55.52 -105.23
N THR A 802 -67.29 56.46 -105.40
CA THR A 802 -67.79 56.89 -106.71
C THR A 802 -67.39 58.34 -106.96
N ILE A 803 -66.53 58.55 -107.95
CA ILE A 803 -66.02 59.86 -108.39
C ILE A 803 -66.76 60.26 -109.67
N ARG A 804 -67.27 61.49 -109.75
CA ARG A 804 -67.98 62.00 -110.94
C ARG A 804 -67.45 63.38 -111.33
N VAL A 805 -66.98 63.51 -112.58
CA VAL A 805 -66.50 64.80 -113.13
C VAL A 805 -67.71 65.60 -113.65
N PRO A 806 -68.02 66.79 -113.11
CA PRO A 806 -69.15 67.57 -113.60
C PRO A 806 -68.99 67.98 -115.07
N GLU A 807 -70.01 67.79 -115.91
CA GLU A 807 -69.99 68.15 -117.34
C GLU A 807 -69.58 69.62 -117.58
N SER A 808 -70.01 70.52 -116.68
CA SER A 808 -69.74 71.95 -116.74
C SER A 808 -68.41 72.38 -116.09
N THR A 809 -67.54 71.44 -115.71
CA THR A 809 -66.26 71.80 -115.07
C THR A 809 -65.28 72.42 -116.06
N ASN A 810 -64.52 73.40 -115.56
CA ASN A 810 -63.36 74.01 -116.22
C ASN A 810 -62.05 73.71 -115.47
N VAL A 811 -62.08 72.84 -114.46
CA VAL A 811 -60.91 72.43 -113.68
C VAL A 811 -60.31 71.18 -114.30
N SER A 812 -59.01 71.20 -114.58
CA SER A 812 -58.25 70.08 -115.14
C SER A 812 -57.78 69.09 -114.09
N ASP A 813 -57.45 69.54 -112.88
CA ASP A 813 -56.77 68.73 -111.87
C ASP A 813 -57.38 68.97 -110.48
N VAL A 814 -57.68 67.90 -109.73
CA VAL A 814 -58.28 67.93 -108.38
C VAL A 814 -57.68 66.86 -107.49
N ASN A 815 -57.30 67.20 -106.26
CA ASN A 815 -57.01 66.20 -105.22
C ASN A 815 -58.27 65.87 -104.43
N ILE A 816 -58.53 64.58 -104.21
CA ILE A 816 -59.62 64.06 -103.36
C ILE A 816 -58.99 63.30 -102.20
N SER A 817 -59.21 63.76 -100.97
CA SER A 817 -58.72 63.12 -99.76
C SER A 817 -59.67 62.03 -99.25
N PHE A 818 -59.09 61.03 -98.58
CA PHE A 818 -59.76 59.89 -97.96
C PHE A 818 -59.18 59.58 -96.59
N ARG A 819 -60.02 59.06 -95.68
CA ARG A 819 -59.62 58.48 -94.38
C ARG A 819 -60.67 57.45 -93.93
N LEU A 820 -60.28 56.52 -93.07
CA LEU A 820 -61.18 55.67 -92.30
C LEU A 820 -61.49 56.30 -90.93
N GLU A 821 -62.61 55.92 -90.35
CA GLU A 821 -63.06 56.23 -88.99
C GLU A 821 -63.63 54.93 -88.40
N ASP A 822 -63.14 54.48 -87.24
CA ASP A 822 -63.60 53.25 -86.59
C ASP A 822 -64.90 53.47 -85.78
N PRO A 823 -65.57 52.41 -85.28
CA PRO A 823 -66.74 52.50 -84.40
C PRO A 823 -66.55 53.32 -83.11
N SER A 824 -65.32 53.47 -82.59
CA SER A 824 -64.99 54.29 -81.41
C SER A 824 -64.70 55.76 -81.75
N GLY A 825 -64.44 56.07 -83.03
CA GLY A 825 -64.15 57.39 -83.56
C GLY A 825 -62.66 57.74 -83.66
N ALA A 826 -61.73 56.77 -83.59
CA ALA A 826 -60.35 57.02 -84.01
C ALA A 826 -60.26 57.02 -85.57
N LEU A 827 -59.13 57.51 -86.09
CA LEU A 827 -59.04 58.00 -87.47
C LEU A 827 -57.75 57.59 -88.15
N SER A 828 -57.86 57.07 -89.38
CA SER A 828 -56.69 56.81 -90.20
C SER A 828 -55.97 58.09 -90.59
N GLU A 829 -54.69 57.95 -90.95
CA GLU A 829 -54.01 58.96 -91.75
C GLU A 829 -54.79 59.29 -93.04
N ILE A 830 -54.65 60.52 -93.52
CA ILE A 830 -55.28 60.96 -94.77
C ILE A 830 -54.47 60.43 -95.96
N ARG A 831 -55.16 59.81 -96.91
CA ARG A 831 -54.63 59.49 -98.26
C ARG A 831 -55.27 60.40 -99.30
N SER A 832 -54.63 60.57 -100.46
CA SER A 832 -55.12 61.47 -101.52
C SER A 832 -55.04 60.82 -102.90
N LEU A 833 -56.13 60.92 -103.65
CA LEU A 833 -56.21 60.64 -105.08
C LEU A 833 -56.00 61.93 -105.87
N HIS A 834 -55.14 61.88 -106.89
CA HIS A 834 -55.06 62.91 -107.92
C HIS A 834 -56.02 62.59 -109.08
N LEU A 835 -56.88 63.53 -109.47
CA LEU A 835 -57.89 63.37 -110.52
C LEU A 835 -57.61 64.36 -111.66
N VAL A 836 -57.31 63.84 -112.84
CA VAL A 836 -56.95 64.60 -114.05
C VAL A 836 -58.05 64.47 -115.10
N VAL A 837 -58.41 65.59 -115.75
CA VAL A 837 -59.50 65.68 -116.73
C VAL A 837 -58.97 65.80 -118.15
N LEU A 838 -59.25 64.81 -119.01
CA LEU A 838 -58.62 64.66 -120.34
C LEU A 838 -59.43 65.22 -121.53
N ASP A 839 -58.69 65.80 -122.48
CA ASP A 839 -59.11 66.09 -123.87
C ASP A 839 -58.33 65.17 -124.87
N PRO A 840 -58.83 64.82 -126.09
CA PRO A 840 -58.31 63.68 -126.88
C PRO A 840 -57.44 64.00 -128.14
N LEU A 841 -56.40 63.18 -128.46
CA LEU A 841 -55.92 62.75 -129.83
C LEU A 841 -54.51 62.00 -129.89
N VAL A 842 -54.47 60.73 -130.36
CA VAL A 842 -53.47 59.99 -131.24
C VAL A 842 -52.00 59.65 -130.78
N GLU A 843 -51.44 58.51 -131.28
CA GLU A 843 -50.17 57.80 -130.89
C GLU A 843 -49.17 57.44 -132.08
N GLY A 844 -48.09 56.66 -131.82
CA GLY A 844 -47.02 56.23 -132.79
C GLY A 844 -46.28 54.86 -132.52
N PRO A 845 -45.25 54.41 -133.31
CA PRO A 845 -44.90 52.97 -133.51
C PRO A 845 -43.49 52.41 -133.09
N GLN A 846 -43.26 51.08 -133.29
CA GLN A 846 -42.17 50.20 -132.77
C GLN A 846 -41.09 49.70 -133.80
N LEU A 847 -40.22 48.74 -133.41
CA LEU A 847 -39.06 48.17 -134.14
C LEU A 847 -39.33 46.99 -135.09
N SER A 848 -38.29 46.64 -135.89
CA SER A 848 -38.18 45.46 -136.76
C SER A 848 -36.96 44.61 -136.40
N ILE A 849 -37.15 43.39 -135.86
CA ILE A 849 -36.09 42.41 -135.55
C ILE A 849 -36.59 41.00 -135.88
N GLY A 850 -35.76 40.17 -136.53
CA GLY A 850 -36.14 38.85 -137.03
C GLY A 850 -35.73 37.65 -136.15
N ASN A 851 -34.61 37.72 -135.43
CA ASN A 851 -34.20 36.71 -134.44
C ASN A 851 -33.09 37.23 -133.51
N MET A 852 -32.85 36.48 -132.42
CA MET A 852 -31.76 36.66 -131.47
C MET A 852 -31.27 35.28 -130.99
N THR A 853 -29.97 35.17 -130.66
CA THR A 853 -29.38 34.02 -129.95
C THR A 853 -28.34 34.51 -128.94
N VAL A 854 -28.25 33.81 -127.81
CA VAL A 854 -27.31 34.09 -126.72
C VAL A 854 -26.56 32.80 -126.37
N ASP A 855 -25.26 32.91 -126.11
CA ASP A 855 -24.32 31.81 -125.89
C ASP A 855 -23.25 32.25 -124.86
N GLN A 856 -22.62 31.32 -124.14
CA GLN A 856 -21.67 31.66 -123.06
C GLN A 856 -20.39 30.81 -123.15
N ASP A 857 -19.24 31.47 -123.32
CA ASP A 857 -17.94 30.85 -123.60
C ASP A 857 -16.88 31.36 -122.63
N GLY A 858 -16.48 30.51 -121.67
CA GLY A 858 -15.42 30.84 -120.70
C GLY A 858 -15.71 32.03 -119.77
N GLY A 859 -16.97 32.44 -119.64
CA GLY A 859 -17.41 33.64 -118.90
C GLY A 859 -17.78 34.84 -119.79
N ASP A 860 -17.48 34.80 -121.09
CA ASP A 860 -17.97 35.80 -122.05
C ASP A 860 -19.44 35.53 -122.41
N LEU A 861 -20.29 36.56 -122.40
CA LEU A 861 -21.63 36.50 -122.99
C LEU A 861 -21.55 36.86 -124.48
N ILE A 862 -22.13 36.03 -125.34
CA ILE A 862 -22.10 36.22 -126.79
C ILE A 862 -23.52 36.37 -127.32
N VAL A 863 -23.79 37.47 -128.01
CA VAL A 863 -25.12 37.81 -128.54
C VAL A 863 -25.03 37.94 -130.06
N ARG A 864 -26.01 37.37 -130.77
CA ARG A 864 -26.22 37.55 -132.22
C ARG A 864 -27.67 37.87 -132.49
N ALA A 865 -27.96 38.81 -133.39
CA ALA A 865 -29.31 39.15 -133.83
C ALA A 865 -29.33 39.44 -135.34
N ASN A 866 -30.51 39.41 -135.95
CA ASN A 866 -30.71 39.83 -137.34
C ASN A 866 -31.87 40.83 -137.44
N GLY A 867 -31.64 41.93 -138.17
CA GLY A 867 -32.59 43.04 -138.36
C GLY A 867 -32.33 43.77 -139.67
N ASP A 868 -32.96 44.95 -139.84
CA ASP A 868 -32.78 45.77 -141.04
C ASP A 868 -31.40 46.49 -141.06
N GLU A 869 -30.77 46.57 -142.22
CA GLU A 869 -29.40 47.10 -142.43
C GLU A 869 -29.22 48.52 -141.84
N GLY A 870 -28.17 48.71 -141.02
CA GLY A 870 -27.86 50.01 -140.40
C GLY A 870 -28.79 50.48 -139.28
N GLN A 871 -29.74 49.64 -138.81
CA GLN A 871 -30.55 49.91 -137.63
C GLN A 871 -29.69 49.93 -136.35
N GLU A 872 -29.96 50.85 -135.41
CA GLU A 872 -29.33 50.80 -134.09
C GLU A 872 -30.10 49.84 -133.17
N ILE A 873 -29.37 48.91 -132.54
CA ILE A 873 -29.92 47.85 -131.71
C ILE A 873 -29.05 47.72 -130.46
N TRP A 874 -29.67 47.78 -129.28
CA TRP A 874 -29.03 47.58 -127.99
C TRP A 874 -29.49 46.26 -127.38
N VAL A 875 -28.57 45.46 -126.85
CA VAL A 875 -28.92 44.34 -125.96
C VAL A 875 -28.93 44.84 -124.53
N VAL A 876 -30.01 44.57 -123.83
CA VAL A 876 -30.22 44.90 -122.42
C VAL A 876 -30.12 43.62 -121.60
N VAL A 877 -29.39 43.67 -120.49
CA VAL A 877 -29.15 42.56 -119.55
C VAL A 877 -29.55 43.05 -118.15
N VAL A 878 -30.42 42.33 -117.45
CA VAL A 878 -30.88 42.70 -116.10
C VAL A 878 -30.42 41.63 -115.10
N LEU A 879 -29.62 42.06 -114.12
CA LEU A 879 -29.04 41.25 -113.04
C LEU A 879 -29.74 41.65 -111.74
N GLY A 880 -30.87 41.01 -111.43
CA GLY A 880 -31.77 41.45 -110.35
C GLY A 880 -32.25 42.88 -110.57
N ASN A 881 -31.70 43.85 -109.81
CA ASN A 881 -32.01 45.28 -109.95
C ASN A 881 -31.01 46.07 -110.82
N VAL A 882 -29.99 45.43 -111.39
CA VAL A 882 -28.95 46.11 -112.19
C VAL A 882 -29.18 45.88 -113.69
N THR A 883 -29.72 46.90 -114.36
CA THR A 883 -29.83 46.94 -115.82
C THR A 883 -28.52 47.44 -116.43
N LEU A 884 -27.90 46.60 -117.25
CA LEU A 884 -26.78 46.94 -118.13
C LEU A 884 -27.29 46.91 -119.58
N SER A 885 -26.73 47.71 -120.49
CA SER A 885 -26.99 47.52 -121.92
C SER A 885 -25.77 47.83 -122.78
N ARG A 886 -25.78 47.36 -124.02
CA ARG A 886 -24.68 47.59 -124.97
C ARG A 886 -25.18 47.48 -126.41
N ARG A 887 -24.77 48.42 -127.26
CA ARG A 887 -25.09 48.37 -128.69
C ARG A 887 -24.39 47.19 -129.35
N LEU A 888 -25.12 46.45 -130.20
CA LEU A 888 -24.52 45.42 -131.05
C LEU A 888 -23.73 46.09 -132.19
N VAL A 889 -22.82 45.33 -132.81
CA VAL A 889 -22.05 45.77 -133.98
C VAL A 889 -22.49 44.93 -135.18
N GLU A 890 -22.83 45.59 -136.29
CA GLU A 890 -23.16 44.93 -137.55
C GLU A 890 -21.90 44.31 -138.19
N ASP A 891 -21.99 43.12 -138.77
CA ASP A 891 -20.88 42.49 -139.49
C ASP A 891 -20.73 43.14 -140.88
N GLU A 892 -19.62 43.84 -141.10
CA GLU A 892 -19.28 44.48 -142.39
C GLU A 892 -19.27 43.50 -143.59
N ASN A 893 -19.17 42.20 -143.35
CA ASN A 893 -19.22 41.15 -144.38
C ASN A 893 -20.64 40.61 -144.62
N THR A 894 -21.57 40.85 -143.68
CA THR A 894 -22.91 40.26 -143.64
C THR A 894 -23.94 41.29 -143.15
N PRO A 895 -24.28 42.34 -143.94
CA PRO A 895 -25.22 43.39 -143.53
C PRO A 895 -26.59 42.85 -143.10
N GLY A 896 -27.20 43.49 -142.10
CA GLY A 896 -28.37 43.02 -141.37
C GLY A 896 -28.09 42.00 -140.26
N THR A 897 -26.87 41.44 -140.16
CA THR A 897 -26.44 40.55 -139.07
C THR A 897 -25.61 41.29 -138.03
N TYR A 898 -26.01 41.19 -136.77
CA TYR A 898 -25.44 41.90 -135.64
C TYR A 898 -24.79 40.96 -134.62
N TYR A 899 -23.67 41.37 -134.04
CA TYR A 899 -22.85 40.58 -133.12
C TYR A 899 -22.35 41.41 -131.92
N LEU A 900 -22.23 40.75 -130.77
CA LEU A 900 -21.49 41.25 -129.60
C LEU A 900 -20.86 40.07 -128.86
N ARG A 901 -19.62 40.24 -128.37
CA ARG A 901 -19.03 39.41 -127.30
C ARG A 901 -18.69 40.33 -126.13
N TRP A 902 -19.39 40.15 -125.02
CA TRP A 902 -19.32 40.98 -123.82
C TRP A 902 -18.57 40.20 -122.73
N LYS A 903 -17.38 40.69 -122.39
CA LYS A 903 -16.53 40.14 -121.32
C LYS A 903 -16.85 40.78 -119.97
N ASP A 904 -16.44 40.13 -118.88
CA ASP A 904 -16.39 40.72 -117.55
C ASP A 904 -17.76 41.21 -117.02
N ILE A 905 -18.84 40.48 -117.32
CA ILE A 905 -20.15 40.74 -116.70
C ILE A 905 -20.06 40.31 -115.22
N PRO A 906 -20.45 41.16 -114.26
CA PRO A 906 -20.38 40.85 -112.84
C PRO A 906 -21.53 39.92 -112.43
N ILE A 907 -21.37 38.63 -112.74
CA ILE A 907 -22.23 37.57 -112.20
C ILE A 907 -21.85 37.39 -110.73
N SER A 908 -22.70 37.89 -109.82
CA SER A 908 -22.64 37.50 -108.42
C SER A 908 -23.18 36.09 -108.26
N ASP A 909 -22.58 35.31 -107.37
CA ASP A 909 -23.03 33.97 -107.02
C ASP A 909 -24.34 34.02 -106.17
N ASP A 910 -25.46 34.53 -106.71
CA ASP A 910 -26.87 34.32 -106.27
C ASP A 910 -27.79 35.34 -106.98
N GLY A 911 -28.40 34.98 -108.12
CA GLY A 911 -29.39 35.85 -108.80
C GLY A 911 -29.59 35.60 -110.31
N ASP A 912 -30.86 35.64 -110.75
CA ASP A 912 -31.27 35.40 -112.14
C ASP A 912 -30.91 36.53 -113.12
N ILE A 913 -30.57 36.16 -114.38
CA ILE A 913 -29.99 37.05 -115.41
C ILE A 913 -30.89 37.13 -116.66
N ILE A 914 -31.66 38.22 -116.80
CA ILE A 914 -32.63 38.44 -117.89
C ILE A 914 -31.94 39.15 -119.08
N VAL A 915 -32.31 38.87 -120.35
CA VAL A 915 -31.72 39.51 -121.54
C VAL A 915 -32.77 39.82 -122.64
N TYR A 916 -32.76 41.01 -123.26
CA TYR A 916 -33.67 41.42 -124.37
C TYR A 916 -33.06 42.52 -125.30
N LEU A 917 -33.82 43.08 -126.26
CA LEU A 917 -33.35 44.10 -127.22
C LEU A 917 -34.17 45.41 -127.24
N SER A 918 -33.51 46.56 -127.41
CA SER A 918 -34.11 47.91 -127.43
C SER A 918 -33.55 48.83 -128.53
N ARG A 919 -34.24 49.94 -128.84
CA ARG A 919 -33.74 51.04 -129.69
C ARG A 919 -32.64 51.87 -129.02
N GLU A 920 -32.68 51.98 -127.70
CA GLU A 920 -31.85 52.93 -126.94
C GLU A 920 -31.18 52.29 -125.71
N GLU A 921 -30.19 52.98 -125.17
CA GLU A 921 -29.34 52.48 -124.08
C GLU A 921 -30.15 52.30 -122.78
N GLY A 922 -30.52 51.06 -122.48
CA GLY A 922 -31.31 50.68 -121.31
C GLY A 922 -32.82 50.88 -121.45
N GLY A 923 -33.32 51.16 -122.67
CA GLY A 923 -34.76 51.30 -122.94
C GLY A 923 -35.53 49.98 -122.87
N GLU A 924 -36.86 50.06 -122.92
CA GLU A 924 -37.76 48.90 -122.89
C GLU A 924 -37.61 48.00 -124.14
N ASN A 925 -38.25 46.82 -124.09
CA ASN A 925 -38.22 45.82 -125.15
C ASN A 925 -39.08 46.24 -126.36
N ASP A 926 -38.53 47.12 -127.19
CA ASP A 926 -39.11 47.52 -128.48
C ASP A 926 -39.22 46.36 -129.49
N SER A 927 -38.47 45.28 -129.25
CA SER A 927 -38.36 44.10 -130.11
C SER A 927 -39.47 43.06 -129.83
N PRO A 928 -39.97 42.33 -130.83
CA PRO A 928 -41.00 41.30 -130.64
C PRO A 928 -40.50 39.93 -130.04
N LEU A 929 -39.57 39.90 -129.04
CA LEU A 929 -38.86 38.68 -128.49
C LEU A 929 -38.67 38.65 -126.91
N GLU A 930 -38.18 37.56 -126.23
CA GLU A 930 -38.25 37.20 -124.73
C GLU A 930 -36.91 36.60 -123.95
N PRO A 931 -36.75 36.32 -122.56
CA PRO A 931 -35.48 36.21 -121.62
C PRO A 931 -34.91 34.94 -120.69
N LEU A 932 -34.05 35.04 -119.56
CA LEU A 932 -33.08 34.02 -118.81
C LEU A 932 -32.70 34.06 -117.17
N VAL A 933 -31.70 33.29 -116.50
CA VAL A 933 -31.46 32.88 -114.96
C VAL A 933 -30.00 32.41 -114.26
N PHE A 934 -29.62 32.34 -112.88
CA PHE A 934 -28.34 31.78 -112.06
C PHE A 934 -28.04 31.89 -110.40
N GLY A 935 -26.98 31.27 -109.65
CA GLY A 935 -26.49 31.50 -108.13
C GLY A 935 -25.45 30.59 -107.16
N PHE A 936 -24.80 30.99 -105.93
CA PHE A 936 -23.98 30.25 -104.77
C PHE A 936 -23.11 30.94 -103.49
N HIS A 937 -22.71 30.34 -102.25
CA HIS A 937 -22.01 31.00 -100.98
C HIS A 937 -20.96 30.27 -99.89
N ALA A 938 -20.32 30.89 -98.76
CA ALA A 938 -19.18 30.38 -97.76
C ALA A 938 -18.85 30.93 -96.20
N ARG A 939 -17.78 30.53 -95.34
CA ARG A 939 -17.48 30.83 -93.79
C ARG A 939 -16.06 30.55 -92.95
N GLU A 940 -15.72 31.15 -91.70
CA GLU A 940 -14.88 30.76 -90.37
C GLU A 940 -13.30 31.07 -89.97
N ILE A 941 -12.46 31.03 -88.80
CA ILE A 941 -12.24 30.61 -87.26
C ILE A 941 -11.13 31.39 -86.26
N VAL A 942 -10.40 30.85 -85.15
CA VAL A 942 -9.71 31.51 -83.84
C VAL A 942 -8.37 30.88 -83.06
N GLU A 943 -7.60 31.48 -82.00
CA GLU A 943 -6.26 31.05 -81.25
C GLU A 943 -5.79 31.57 -79.71
N ASP A 944 -4.61 31.22 -79.00
CA ASP A 944 -4.02 31.52 -77.53
C ASP A 944 -2.38 31.38 -77.21
N GLY A 945 -1.49 31.52 -76.12
CA GLY A 945 -1.28 31.82 -74.58
C GLY A 945 0.21 31.73 -73.82
N ASN A 946 0.47 31.91 -72.44
CA ASN A 946 1.70 31.62 -71.44
C ASN A 946 2.78 32.74 -70.86
N GLY A 947 3.75 32.81 -69.82
CA GLY A 947 4.51 32.19 -68.57
C GLY A 947 5.81 33.04 -67.98
N GLY A 948 6.73 33.00 -66.91
CA GLY A 948 7.24 32.38 -65.54
C GLY A 948 8.67 32.89 -64.86
N GLY A 949 9.19 32.63 -63.56
CA GLY A 949 10.62 33.02 -62.94
C GLY A 949 11.11 32.87 -61.36
N SER A 950 12.43 33.05 -60.87
CA SER A 950 13.02 32.93 -59.39
C SER A 950 14.58 33.31 -58.93
N ASP A 951 15.05 33.40 -57.60
CA ASP A 951 16.48 33.17 -56.87
C ASP A 951 16.97 33.86 -55.43
N THR A 952 18.29 33.89 -54.91
CA THR A 952 18.83 33.91 -53.42
C THR A 952 20.31 34.50 -52.93
N GLY A 953 20.84 34.42 -51.62
CA GLY A 953 22.24 34.86 -51.07
C GLY A 953 22.64 35.02 -49.48
N ARG A 954 23.91 35.30 -48.97
CA ARG A 954 24.43 35.24 -47.48
C ARG A 954 25.46 36.30 -46.87
N VAL A 955 25.38 36.74 -45.57
CA VAL A 955 26.46 37.35 -44.64
C VAL A 955 26.18 37.11 -43.10
N TRP A 956 27.16 37.28 -42.17
CA TRP A 956 27.16 36.99 -40.70
C TRP A 956 27.34 38.19 -39.73
N LEU A 957 27.01 38.01 -38.42
CA LEU A 957 27.81 38.52 -37.28
C LEU A 957 27.61 37.70 -35.98
N VAL A 958 28.68 37.51 -35.18
CA VAL A 958 28.69 36.84 -33.86
C VAL A 958 29.34 37.76 -32.84
N TYR A 959 28.68 38.11 -31.73
CA TYR A 959 29.31 38.56 -30.47
C TYR A 959 28.31 38.66 -29.29
N LEU A 960 27.97 37.54 -28.63
CA LEU A 960 27.47 37.58 -27.23
C LEU A 960 27.70 36.29 -26.40
N GLY A 961 28.57 35.37 -26.85
CA GLY A 961 28.81 34.07 -26.20
C GLY A 961 29.67 34.10 -24.92
N ILE A 962 29.83 35.26 -24.26
CA ILE A 962 30.84 35.47 -23.20
C ILE A 962 30.24 35.71 -21.81
N ALA A 963 28.94 36.04 -21.69
CA ALA A 963 28.30 36.25 -20.39
C ALA A 963 27.84 34.95 -19.70
N LEU A 964 27.11 34.09 -20.40
CA LEU A 964 26.48 32.90 -19.80
C LEU A 964 27.47 31.74 -19.52
N LEU A 965 28.66 31.79 -20.10
CA LEU A 965 29.70 30.77 -19.91
C LEU A 965 30.22 30.70 -18.45
N LEU A 966 29.98 31.74 -17.65
CA LEU A 966 30.36 31.79 -16.23
C LEU A 966 29.40 31.02 -15.31
N LEU A 967 28.14 30.78 -15.71
CA LEU A 967 27.17 30.02 -14.89
C LEU A 967 27.44 28.50 -14.91
N ILE A 968 28.06 27.99 -15.98
CA ILE A 968 28.47 26.57 -16.08
C ILE A 968 29.54 26.22 -15.02
N VAL A 969 30.32 27.20 -14.55
CA VAL A 969 31.37 26.99 -13.54
C VAL A 969 30.78 26.64 -12.17
N MET A 970 29.58 27.12 -11.82
CA MET A 970 29.05 26.98 -10.45
C MET A 970 28.36 25.64 -10.18
N PHE A 971 27.85 24.94 -11.21
CA PHE A 971 27.10 23.68 -11.04
C PHE A 971 27.88 22.40 -11.41
N PHE A 972 29.06 22.53 -12.05
CA PHE A 972 29.87 21.37 -12.46
C PHE A 972 31.03 21.02 -11.51
N ILE A 973 31.14 21.69 -10.35
CA ILE A 973 32.19 21.47 -9.35
C ILE A 973 31.82 20.38 -8.31
N LEU A 974 30.57 19.91 -8.28
CA LEU A 974 30.16 18.70 -7.54
C LEU A 974 29.76 17.60 -8.52
N ARG A 975 30.77 16.95 -9.10
CA ARG A 975 30.62 15.99 -10.20
C ARG A 975 30.98 14.55 -9.78
N TYR A 976 30.08 13.62 -10.12
CA TYR A 976 30.31 12.21 -10.45
C TYR A 976 30.60 11.13 -9.36
N ARG A 977 29.72 10.11 -9.43
CA ARG A 977 29.97 8.65 -9.54
C ARG A 977 30.09 7.76 -8.29
N SER A 978 29.27 6.71 -8.35
CA SER A 978 29.27 5.44 -7.61
C SER A 978 30.47 4.54 -7.99
N PRO A 979 30.77 3.50 -7.20
CA PRO A 979 30.36 2.15 -7.63
C PRO A 979 29.55 1.37 -6.57
N ARG A 980 28.95 0.25 -6.98
CA ARG A 980 28.58 -0.89 -6.10
C ARG A 980 29.81 -1.78 -5.94
N GLU A 981 29.94 -2.44 -4.78
CA GLU A 981 30.02 -3.90 -4.61
C GLU A 981 30.54 -4.22 -3.19
N ASP A 982 29.75 -4.98 -2.42
CA ASP A 982 30.14 -5.49 -1.10
C ASP A 982 30.77 -6.88 -1.25
N VAL A 983 31.71 -7.20 -0.35
CA VAL A 983 32.44 -8.48 -0.33
C VAL A 983 32.50 -9.01 1.10
N THR A 984 31.80 -10.13 1.31
CA THR A 984 31.99 -11.20 2.31
C THR A 984 32.73 -10.93 3.64
N SER A 985 32.01 -11.20 4.75
CA SER A 985 32.44 -11.92 5.97
C SER A 985 33.54 -11.37 6.90
N GLU A 986 33.48 -11.81 8.16
CA GLU A 986 34.31 -11.45 9.35
C GLU A 986 33.99 -10.03 9.91
N GLU A 987 33.62 -9.85 11.19
CA GLU A 987 33.33 -10.78 12.31
C GLU A 987 31.88 -10.64 12.79
#